data_AF-A0A410G8S8-F1
#
_entry.id   AF-A0A410G8S8-F1
#
_cell.length_a   1.000
_cell.length_b   1.000
_cell.length_c   1.000
_cell.angle_alpha   90.00
_cell.angle_beta   90.00
_cell.angle_gamma   90.00
#
_symmetry.space_group_name_H-M   'P 1'
#
loop_
_entity.id
_entity.type
_entity.pdbx_description
1 polymer ?
#
loop_
_entity_poly.entity_id
_entity_poly.type
_entity_poly.pdbx_seq_one_letter_code
_entity_poly.pdbx_strand_id
1 'polypeptide(L)'
;MTILPNLDTFLAPDAIAIVGASSKPNKIGAVPVRYLVEHGYKGKIYPINPGAREIAGLPSYPSMSAVGAPIDLAIFALPAGSVEAALEDAISAGVKSVVMFSAGFAETGACGEQLQQKIAERARHAGIRILGPNCLGFMNMARSVYATFSPVVAMGLAQVGHIGMVCQSGAFGAYAYAMARERGVGLSTWITTGNESDISVSDCIAWMADDPETKVIMAYIEGCRDGLKLRRALDKARLAGKPVVMVKVGRTELGALTASSHTAALAGEDAVYDALFKQHGAWRARSIEEFFDIAHCLATSGIPDNDSVGILTVSGGVGVMMADDAAEAGLAVTELPATAQASIKKIIPFASTHNPVDLTGQVTADPALLDVVSRLMLEQAGYGSLLIFLSAFGMDPVIRGAQRQLARDLRRDFPGRLIIFSTLADVEQQAELAKHGCVCFADPGRAIRVLAAITFFHRQHTQDHGCSDLLPVHQPPLLHQAYNEAQAMRLLGQAGLPMVETQVADSRQQAMAKATNIGFPAVMKVLSSQIAHKSDIGGVRLNIQNETQAGEAYDAIKHALCKAGMWGQAEGVLLAPMRAGGVEIIVGARQDPHLGTVIMLGSGGVNVEVWGDVVLRLAPVNLPQAHEMISELRALALLNGFRGSPRADIDALAQTIVRLSEFAVAAGDTLDSVELNPLVVFAEGQGALALDAVLLTKEPAASVLQTLPLFEIARMRAANTQRKHPEQGYAGDSPASSMRWVNQFTHTRRLRSPADTEVVTPNNDTLFTNAWLDLSAGPLVIDVPEMGQRYWVLGFLDAWTNPWAYAGRRTTGGAAQRLFVHGPGWSGAVPEGMHVISSPSQDVWIIGRILADAEAGDLAQVHALQDRFKISRLDGTPALTRIDALFTKNKVGAPTAQDYLRVLDIMLKRNPSEFPVAGWPPPEASLQLALDHVYTELREAVQSSELGGGWTTAVNVRESFGADFLTRARVARNWIGTLGIDEAMYIMAEVDEQGQPLRGRHQYALRFPPTALPDVGAFWSITLYGRSNCLLVDNPIGRHSIGDRTAGLKPDEDGGLTISIQADDPGPGRNWLPAPADDGFYLTLRLYQPGPAHLDGSFQYPAVRLIKTEAACDVEFN
;
A
#
# COMPACT_ATOMS: atom_id res chain seq x y z
N MET A 1 -3.06 -14.58 5.86
CA MET A 1 -2.48 -15.59 6.80
C MET A 1 -3.51 -15.91 7.89
N THR A 2 -3.42 -17.04 8.59
CA THR A 2 -4.33 -17.35 9.73
C THR A 2 -3.89 -16.63 11.01
N ILE A 3 -4.82 -16.39 11.95
CA ILE A 3 -4.47 -15.94 13.31
C ILE A 3 -3.54 -16.98 13.93
N LEU A 4 -2.53 -16.51 14.64
CA LEU A 4 -1.54 -17.39 15.25
C LEU A 4 -2.16 -18.14 16.43
N PRO A 5 -2.01 -19.48 16.50
CA PRO A 5 -2.80 -20.30 17.40
C PRO A 5 -2.43 -20.15 18.88
N ASN A 6 -1.23 -19.65 19.24
CA ASN A 6 -0.86 -19.35 20.63
C ASN A 6 0.35 -18.37 20.71
N LEU A 7 0.27 -17.34 21.57
CA LEU A 7 1.37 -16.41 21.91
C LEU A 7 1.75 -16.42 23.42
N ASP A 8 1.26 -17.38 24.21
CA ASP A 8 1.51 -17.49 25.65
C ASP A 8 2.99 -17.63 25.97
N THR A 9 3.71 -18.50 25.27
CA THR A 9 5.16 -18.67 25.47
C THR A 9 5.96 -17.43 25.05
N PHE A 10 5.34 -16.52 24.29
CA PHE A 10 5.94 -15.26 23.86
C PHE A 10 5.71 -14.17 24.91
N LEU A 11 4.45 -13.92 25.29
CA LEU A 11 4.03 -12.82 26.18
C LEU A 11 4.11 -13.18 27.67
N ALA A 12 4.39 -14.45 27.96
CA ALA A 12 4.44 -15.00 29.30
C ALA A 12 5.61 -16.03 29.44
N PRO A 13 6.87 -15.67 29.08
CA PRO A 13 7.99 -16.60 29.05
C PRO A 13 8.51 -16.95 30.45
N ASP A 14 9.13 -18.13 30.60
CA ASP A 14 9.81 -18.58 31.82
C ASP A 14 11.34 -18.42 31.72
N ALA A 15 11.88 -18.30 30.51
CA ALA A 15 13.30 -18.03 30.25
C ALA A 15 13.50 -17.00 29.12
N ILE A 16 14.27 -15.93 29.40
CA ILE A 16 14.54 -14.82 28.48
C ILE A 16 16.04 -14.68 28.24
N ALA A 17 16.47 -14.72 26.98
CA ALA A 17 17.82 -14.36 26.56
C ALA A 17 17.87 -12.92 26.02
N ILE A 18 18.89 -12.15 26.39
CA ILE A 18 19.06 -10.76 25.94
C ILE A 18 20.32 -10.65 25.10
N VAL A 19 20.15 -10.61 23.78
CA VAL A 19 21.24 -10.52 22.80
C VAL A 19 21.64 -9.06 22.60
N GLY A 20 22.91 -8.76 22.86
CA GLY A 20 23.41 -7.38 22.94
C GLY A 20 23.38 -6.82 24.37
N ALA A 21 23.20 -7.67 25.38
CA ALA A 21 23.28 -7.28 26.79
C ALA A 21 24.61 -6.55 27.08
N SER A 22 24.58 -5.58 28.00
CA SER A 22 25.78 -4.82 28.35
C SER A 22 25.79 -4.40 29.82
N SER A 23 26.99 -4.30 30.39
CA SER A 23 27.23 -3.67 31.69
C SER A 23 27.20 -2.12 31.62
N LYS A 24 27.18 -1.53 30.42
CA LYS A 24 27.07 -0.08 30.24
C LYS A 24 25.60 0.35 30.33
N PRO A 25 25.19 1.14 31.36
CA PRO A 25 23.78 1.42 31.62
C PRO A 25 23.04 2.17 30.50
N ASN A 26 23.77 2.89 29.65
CA ASN A 26 23.21 3.68 28.55
C ASN A 26 22.98 2.89 27.25
N LYS A 27 23.39 1.62 27.17
CA LYS A 27 23.12 0.80 25.98
C LYS A 27 21.73 0.20 26.04
N ILE A 28 21.05 0.14 24.89
CA ILE A 28 19.71 -0.44 24.75
C ILE A 28 19.62 -1.85 25.36
N GLY A 29 20.59 -2.72 25.06
CA GLY A 29 20.60 -4.09 25.59
C GLY A 29 20.84 -4.22 27.10
N ALA A 30 21.28 -3.17 27.80
CA ALA A 30 21.38 -3.17 29.26
C ALA A 30 20.01 -2.98 29.93
N VAL A 31 19.08 -2.30 29.26
CA VAL A 31 17.81 -1.84 29.84
C VAL A 31 16.86 -2.99 30.18
N PRO A 32 16.59 -3.98 29.29
CA PRO A 32 15.72 -5.11 29.64
C PRO A 32 16.26 -5.94 30.80
N VAL A 33 17.58 -6.16 30.85
CA VAL A 33 18.21 -6.91 31.96
C VAL A 33 17.95 -6.20 33.29
N ARG A 34 18.17 -4.88 33.33
CA ARG A 34 17.90 -4.06 34.50
C ARG A 34 16.44 -4.14 34.93
N TYR A 35 15.49 -3.91 34.02
CA TYR A 35 14.06 -3.90 34.37
C TYR A 35 13.55 -5.26 34.86
N LEU A 36 13.98 -6.36 34.23
CA LEU A 36 13.60 -7.71 34.67
C LEU A 36 14.11 -8.00 36.10
N VAL A 37 15.33 -7.57 36.43
CA VAL A 37 15.92 -7.74 37.77
C VAL A 37 15.25 -6.80 38.79
N GLU A 38 15.16 -5.50 38.50
CA GLU A 38 14.62 -4.48 39.41
C GLU A 38 13.13 -4.71 39.73
N HIS A 39 12.35 -5.23 38.79
CA HIS A 39 10.93 -5.49 38.96
C HIS A 39 10.60 -6.95 39.29
N GLY A 40 11.61 -7.76 39.62
CA GLY A 40 11.43 -9.04 40.28
C GLY A 40 10.86 -10.16 39.41
N TYR A 41 11.20 -10.18 38.12
CA TYR A 41 10.88 -11.29 37.22
C TYR A 41 11.33 -12.62 37.83
N LYS A 42 10.43 -13.62 37.84
CA LYS A 42 10.65 -14.91 38.50
C LYS A 42 11.30 -15.97 37.62
N GLY A 43 11.30 -15.75 36.30
CA GLY A 43 11.92 -16.66 35.34
C GLY A 43 13.44 -16.48 35.25
N LYS A 44 14.05 -17.21 34.32
CA LYS A 44 15.50 -17.19 34.10
C LYS A 44 15.89 -16.06 33.14
N ILE A 45 16.95 -15.34 33.47
CA ILE A 45 17.48 -14.24 32.66
C ILE A 45 18.88 -14.65 32.18
N TYR A 46 19.09 -14.68 30.86
CA TYR A 46 20.37 -15.03 30.23
C TYR A 46 20.92 -13.84 29.43
N PRO A 47 21.81 -13.01 30.01
CA PRO A 47 22.55 -12.01 29.26
C PRO A 47 23.47 -12.66 28.22
N ILE A 48 23.39 -12.25 26.96
CA ILE A 48 24.25 -12.75 25.87
C ILE A 48 25.21 -11.64 25.43
N ASN A 49 26.50 -11.83 25.73
CA ASN A 49 27.59 -10.93 25.39
C ASN A 49 28.93 -11.71 25.24
N PRO A 50 29.58 -11.69 24.07
CA PRO A 50 30.84 -12.41 23.83
C PRO A 50 32.02 -12.01 24.73
N GLY A 51 32.02 -10.77 25.24
CA GLY A 51 33.15 -10.21 26.00
C GLY A 51 32.96 -10.16 27.51
N ALA A 52 31.74 -10.38 28.02
CA ALA A 52 31.43 -10.26 29.44
C ALA A 52 31.10 -11.63 30.04
N ARG A 53 31.68 -11.93 31.22
CA ARG A 53 31.36 -13.13 32.01
C ARG A 53 30.18 -12.93 32.96
N GLU A 54 29.88 -11.69 33.30
CA GLU A 54 28.81 -11.32 34.22
C GLU A 54 28.22 -9.97 33.80
N ILE A 55 26.89 -9.83 33.87
CA ILE A 55 26.14 -8.59 33.61
C ILE A 55 25.05 -8.46 34.68
N ALA A 56 25.02 -7.34 35.40
CA ALA A 56 24.02 -7.05 36.44
C ALA A 56 23.89 -8.16 37.52
N GLY A 57 25.01 -8.79 37.92
CA GLY A 57 25.03 -9.88 38.90
C GLY A 57 24.63 -11.25 38.34
N LEU A 58 24.36 -11.36 37.04
CA LEU A 58 23.93 -12.58 36.37
C LEU A 58 25.06 -13.15 35.48
N PRO A 59 25.23 -14.49 35.42
CA PRO A 59 26.15 -15.12 34.47
C PRO A 59 25.83 -14.72 33.02
N SER A 60 26.83 -14.26 32.28
CA SER A 60 26.71 -13.86 30.88
C SER A 60 27.34 -14.91 29.95
N TYR A 61 26.70 -15.16 28.82
CA TYR A 61 27.07 -16.21 27.86
C TYR A 61 27.51 -15.60 26.53
N PRO A 62 28.45 -16.22 25.80
CA PRO A 62 28.92 -15.67 24.53
C PRO A 62 27.91 -15.79 23.39
N SER A 63 26.99 -16.77 23.46
CA SER A 63 25.93 -17.05 22.49
C SER A 63 24.72 -17.68 23.20
N MET A 64 23.54 -17.66 22.58
CA MET A 64 22.34 -18.34 23.08
C MET A 64 22.56 -19.86 23.13
N SER A 65 23.22 -20.43 22.12
CA SER A 65 23.59 -21.84 22.09
C SER A 65 24.49 -22.27 23.26
N ALA A 66 25.32 -21.37 23.81
CA ALA A 66 26.20 -21.65 24.94
C ALA A 66 25.47 -21.70 26.30
N VAL A 67 24.19 -21.28 26.38
CA VAL A 67 23.39 -21.34 27.61
C VAL A 67 23.13 -22.79 28.02
N GLY A 68 22.95 -23.70 27.07
CA GLY A 68 22.72 -25.13 27.34
C GLY A 68 21.41 -25.44 28.07
N ALA A 69 20.45 -24.50 28.08
CA ALA A 69 19.13 -24.65 28.69
C ALA A 69 18.04 -24.05 27.79
N PRO A 70 16.76 -24.43 27.95
CA PRO A 70 15.67 -23.88 27.17
C PRO A 70 15.55 -22.35 27.30
N ILE A 71 15.28 -21.69 26.16
CA ILE A 71 15.04 -20.25 26.04
C ILE A 71 13.70 -20.08 25.33
N ASP A 72 12.72 -19.49 26.01
CA ASP A 72 11.39 -19.27 25.43
C ASP A 72 11.41 -18.04 24.52
N LEU A 73 12.04 -16.96 25.01
CA LEU A 73 12.09 -15.66 24.35
C LEU A 73 13.54 -15.16 24.21
N ALA A 74 13.91 -14.69 23.03
CA ALA A 74 15.13 -13.92 22.81
C ALA A 74 14.81 -12.45 22.47
N ILE A 75 15.51 -11.52 23.12
CA ILE A 75 15.42 -10.09 22.85
C ILE A 75 16.65 -9.68 22.05
N PHE A 76 16.46 -9.16 20.85
CA PHE A 76 17.54 -8.67 19.99
C PHE A 76 17.67 -7.15 20.14
N ALA A 77 18.74 -6.74 20.85
CA ALA A 77 19.14 -5.35 21.03
C ALA A 77 20.43 -5.06 20.25
N LEU A 78 20.40 -5.34 18.93
CA LEU A 78 21.55 -5.25 18.02
C LEU A 78 21.29 -4.29 16.85
N PRO A 79 22.32 -3.77 16.16
CA PRO A 79 22.16 -3.13 14.85
C PRO A 79 21.68 -4.14 13.78
N ALA A 80 20.97 -3.66 12.74
CA ALA A 80 20.41 -4.51 11.67
C ALA A 80 21.43 -5.50 11.07
N GLY A 81 22.66 -5.05 10.80
CA GLY A 81 23.71 -5.88 10.19
C GLY A 81 24.17 -7.08 11.04
N SER A 82 23.81 -7.15 12.31
CA SER A 82 24.13 -8.28 13.21
C SER A 82 22.94 -9.20 13.48
N VAL A 83 21.74 -8.86 12.99
CA VAL A 83 20.52 -9.62 13.26
C VAL A 83 20.53 -11.00 12.59
N GLU A 84 21.09 -11.12 11.38
CA GLU A 84 21.14 -12.41 10.67
C GLU A 84 21.95 -13.46 11.46
N ALA A 85 23.12 -13.07 11.99
CA ALA A 85 23.93 -13.96 12.82
C ALA A 85 23.25 -14.31 14.16
N ALA A 86 22.54 -13.36 14.78
CA ALA A 86 21.79 -13.62 16.00
C ALA A 86 20.60 -14.56 15.75
N LEU A 87 19.92 -14.44 14.60
CA LEU A 87 18.85 -15.35 14.21
C LEU A 87 19.39 -16.78 14.03
N GLU A 88 20.56 -16.98 13.44
CA GLU A 88 21.17 -18.30 13.31
C GLU A 88 21.50 -18.97 14.65
N ASP A 89 22.01 -18.18 15.59
CA ASP A 89 22.27 -18.67 16.94
C ASP A 89 20.95 -18.99 17.68
N ALA A 90 19.88 -18.22 17.45
CA ALA A 90 18.56 -18.49 18.01
C ALA A 90 17.97 -19.80 17.46
N ILE A 91 18.09 -20.03 16.15
CA ILE A 91 17.69 -21.28 15.48
C ILE A 91 18.46 -22.45 16.08
N SER A 92 19.78 -22.32 16.23
CA SER A 92 20.64 -23.36 16.80
C SER A 92 20.33 -23.66 18.27
N ALA A 93 19.95 -22.64 19.03
CA ALA A 93 19.53 -22.77 20.43
C ALA A 93 18.08 -23.28 20.60
N GLY A 94 17.33 -23.45 19.51
CA GLY A 94 15.94 -23.93 19.54
C GLY A 94 14.92 -22.91 20.04
N VAL A 95 15.26 -21.62 20.03
CA VAL A 95 14.37 -20.52 20.41
C VAL A 95 13.13 -20.51 19.52
N LYS A 96 11.96 -20.16 20.07
CA LYS A 96 10.69 -20.09 19.31
C LYS A 96 10.15 -18.67 19.13
N SER A 97 10.63 -17.71 19.91
CA SER A 97 10.10 -16.36 19.95
C SER A 97 11.21 -15.33 20.05
N VAL A 98 11.11 -14.28 19.24
CA VAL A 98 12.06 -13.17 19.21
C VAL A 98 11.33 -11.83 19.30
N VAL A 99 11.78 -10.96 20.20
CA VAL A 99 11.47 -9.52 20.16
C VAL A 99 12.64 -8.81 19.53
N MET A 100 12.40 -8.09 18.44
CA MET A 100 13.43 -7.40 17.69
C MET A 100 13.30 -5.89 17.84
N PHE A 101 14.17 -5.29 18.66
CA PHE A 101 14.24 -3.84 18.84
C PHE A 101 14.90 -3.13 17.66
N SER A 102 15.74 -3.86 16.93
CA SER A 102 16.57 -3.36 15.84
C SER A 102 15.76 -2.57 14.81
N ALA A 103 16.18 -1.34 14.53
CA ALA A 103 15.78 -0.54 13.37
C ALA A 103 16.79 -0.72 12.22
N GLY A 104 16.53 -0.13 11.07
CA GLY A 104 17.25 -0.29 9.81
C GLY A 104 16.58 -1.25 8.81
N PHE A 105 15.25 -1.36 8.84
CA PHE A 105 14.46 -2.31 8.06
C PHE A 105 13.45 -1.60 7.15
N ALA A 106 12.21 -2.08 7.03
CA ALA A 106 11.23 -1.57 6.06
C ALA A 106 10.98 -0.05 6.15
N GLU A 107 11.18 0.56 7.33
CA GLU A 107 11.08 2.01 7.55
C GLU A 107 12.17 2.82 6.84
N THR A 108 13.25 2.20 6.36
CA THR A 108 14.32 2.87 5.61
C THR A 108 14.15 2.76 4.09
N GLY A 109 13.02 2.23 3.61
CA GLY A 109 12.71 2.03 2.20
C GLY A 109 12.98 0.61 1.70
N ALA A 110 12.95 0.44 0.37
CA ALA A 110 12.87 -0.88 -0.29
C ALA A 110 13.98 -1.88 0.09
N CYS A 111 15.24 -1.42 0.23
CA CYS A 111 16.34 -2.30 0.65
C CYS A 111 16.14 -2.86 2.06
N GLY A 112 15.62 -2.04 2.97
CA GLY A 112 15.31 -2.47 4.32
C GLY A 112 14.08 -3.38 4.38
N GLU A 113 13.10 -3.18 3.49
CA GLU A 113 11.95 -4.08 3.35
C GLU A 113 12.37 -5.48 2.86
N GLN A 114 13.26 -5.55 1.86
CA GLN A 114 13.82 -6.83 1.40
C GLN A 114 14.58 -7.55 2.52
N LEU A 115 15.43 -6.83 3.27
CA LEU A 115 16.14 -7.41 4.41
C LEU A 115 15.17 -7.92 5.48
N GLN A 116 14.13 -7.13 5.80
CA GLN A 116 13.10 -7.52 6.74
C GLN A 116 12.38 -8.80 6.29
N GLN A 117 12.01 -8.87 5.02
CA GLN A 117 11.31 -10.02 4.44
C GLN A 117 12.18 -11.28 4.47
N LYS A 118 13.46 -11.17 4.07
CA LYS A 118 14.44 -12.27 4.15
C LYS A 118 14.54 -12.84 5.58
N ILE A 119 14.66 -11.97 6.59
CA ILE A 119 14.77 -12.37 8.00
C ILE A 119 13.46 -13.00 8.49
N ALA A 120 12.32 -12.39 8.18
CA ALA A 120 11.01 -12.89 8.59
C ALA A 120 10.69 -14.26 7.97
N GLU A 121 11.00 -14.45 6.68
CA GLU A 121 10.83 -15.73 6.00
C GLU A 121 11.73 -16.81 6.60
N ARG A 122 13.00 -16.52 6.86
CA ARG A 122 13.93 -17.46 7.49
C ARG A 122 13.46 -17.87 8.89
N ALA A 123 13.05 -16.90 9.70
CA ALA A 123 12.49 -17.15 11.02
C ALA A 123 11.24 -18.05 10.94
N ARG A 124 10.32 -17.75 10.01
CA ARG A 124 9.11 -18.54 9.79
C ARG A 124 9.42 -19.98 9.39
N HIS A 125 10.38 -20.21 8.49
CA HIS A 125 10.83 -21.55 8.10
C HIS A 125 11.41 -22.35 9.28
N ALA A 126 12.10 -21.67 10.21
CA ALA A 126 12.63 -22.28 11.42
C ALA A 126 11.59 -22.44 12.55
N GLY A 127 10.35 -21.98 12.34
CA GLY A 127 9.29 -21.99 13.35
C GLY A 127 9.50 -20.94 14.46
N ILE A 128 10.24 -19.87 14.17
CA ILE A 128 10.48 -18.73 15.07
C ILE A 128 9.49 -17.61 14.73
N ARG A 129 8.88 -17.02 15.76
CA ARG A 129 7.97 -15.87 15.63
C ARG A 129 8.64 -14.58 16.05
N ILE A 130 8.37 -13.49 15.33
CA ILE A 130 9.02 -12.19 15.55
C ILE A 130 8.01 -11.09 15.89
N LEU A 131 8.21 -10.40 17.01
CA LEU A 131 7.63 -9.08 17.27
C LEU A 131 8.63 -8.00 16.82
N GLY A 132 8.17 -7.05 16.01
CA GLY A 132 9.03 -6.05 15.36
C GLY A 132 9.25 -6.37 13.88
N PRO A 133 10.39 -5.97 13.28
CA PRO A 133 11.47 -5.16 13.88
C PRO A 133 11.01 -3.73 14.20
N ASN A 134 11.95 -2.88 14.65
CA ASN A 134 11.72 -1.48 14.95
C ASN A 134 10.55 -1.27 15.95
N CYS A 135 10.60 -2.00 17.06
CA CYS A 135 9.61 -1.89 18.13
C CYS A 135 10.27 -1.57 19.47
N LEU A 136 9.49 -1.14 20.46
CA LEU A 136 9.96 -0.99 21.84
C LEU A 136 9.80 -2.29 22.66
N GLY A 137 9.27 -3.35 22.06
CA GLY A 137 8.95 -4.61 22.72
C GLY A 137 7.61 -4.61 23.44
N PHE A 138 7.53 -5.36 24.54
CA PHE A 138 6.31 -5.53 25.31
C PHE A 138 6.57 -5.62 26.82
N MET A 139 5.50 -5.49 27.59
CA MET A 139 5.46 -5.65 29.03
C MET A 139 4.22 -6.45 29.42
N ASN A 140 4.39 -7.51 30.21
CA ASN A 140 3.28 -8.21 30.87
C ASN A 140 3.38 -7.92 32.37
N MET A 141 2.45 -7.10 32.87
CA MET A 141 2.54 -6.53 34.21
C MET A 141 2.13 -7.50 35.30
N ALA A 142 1.20 -8.39 35.00
CA ALA A 142 0.79 -9.45 35.91
C ALA A 142 1.93 -10.44 36.21
N ARG A 143 2.85 -10.65 35.25
CA ARG A 143 3.98 -11.59 35.38
C ARG A 143 5.35 -10.93 35.60
N SER A 144 5.38 -9.61 35.77
CA SER A 144 6.63 -8.84 35.89
C SER A 144 7.61 -9.08 34.73
N VAL A 145 7.09 -9.26 33.51
CA VAL A 145 7.91 -9.41 32.29
C VAL A 145 8.08 -8.04 31.64
N TYR A 146 9.30 -7.51 31.66
CA TYR A 146 9.66 -6.22 31.05
C TYR A 146 10.61 -6.44 29.87
N ALA A 147 10.07 -6.98 28.77
CA ALA A 147 10.80 -7.20 27.52
C ALA A 147 10.84 -5.91 26.67
N THR A 148 11.35 -4.83 27.26
CA THR A 148 11.36 -3.48 26.66
C THR A 148 12.62 -2.70 27.03
N PHE A 149 12.96 -1.72 26.19
CA PHE A 149 13.96 -0.69 26.49
C PHE A 149 13.34 0.70 26.68
N SER A 150 12.00 0.79 26.77
CA SER A 150 11.31 2.06 26.89
C SER A 150 11.72 2.82 28.17
N PRO A 151 12.02 4.13 28.09
CA PRO A 151 12.44 4.90 29.26
C PRO A 151 11.30 5.14 30.26
N VAL A 152 10.05 4.91 29.86
CA VAL A 152 8.85 5.19 30.67
C VAL A 152 8.80 4.39 31.97
N VAL A 153 9.37 3.18 31.96
CA VAL A 153 9.46 2.29 33.14
C VAL A 153 10.32 2.92 34.23
N ALA A 154 11.46 3.52 33.86
CA ALA A 154 12.35 4.22 34.79
C ALA A 154 11.72 5.49 35.40
N MET A 155 10.67 6.03 34.78
CA MET A 155 9.94 7.20 35.28
C MET A 155 8.78 6.81 36.23
N GLY A 156 8.55 5.51 36.45
CA GLY A 156 7.49 4.99 37.30
C GLY A 156 6.59 3.99 36.57
N LEU A 157 6.03 3.05 37.33
CA LEU A 157 5.17 1.99 36.81
C LEU A 157 3.70 2.41 36.73
N ALA A 158 3.03 2.00 35.65
CA ALA A 158 1.57 1.99 35.63
C ALA A 158 1.04 0.95 36.63
N GLN A 159 -0.17 1.16 37.13
CA GLN A 159 -0.82 0.17 38.00
C GLN A 159 -1.10 -1.11 37.21
N VAL A 160 -1.06 -2.26 37.89
CA VAL A 160 -1.54 -3.51 37.31
C VAL A 160 -3.06 -3.46 37.26
N GLY A 161 -3.65 -3.78 36.11
CA GLY A 161 -5.11 -3.80 35.94
C GLY A 161 -5.53 -4.69 34.79
N HIS A 162 -6.68 -4.36 34.20
CA HIS A 162 -7.38 -5.25 33.26
C HIS A 162 -7.40 -4.75 31.81
N ILE A 163 -6.60 -3.72 31.51
CA ILE A 163 -6.53 -3.15 30.17
C ILE A 163 -5.29 -3.66 29.45
N GLY A 164 -5.50 -4.39 28.36
CA GLY A 164 -4.44 -4.78 27.44
C GLY A 164 -4.26 -3.69 26.38
N MET A 165 -3.02 -3.24 26.15
CA MET A 165 -2.71 -2.19 25.19
C MET A 165 -1.75 -2.69 24.12
N VAL A 166 -2.10 -2.49 22.84
CA VAL A 166 -1.24 -2.77 21.70
C VAL A 166 -1.16 -1.55 20.78
N CYS A 167 0.06 -1.12 20.44
CA CYS A 167 0.29 0.03 19.58
C CYS A 167 1.27 -0.30 18.46
N GLN A 168 0.91 0.00 17.21
CA GLN A 168 1.85 -0.10 16.11
C GLN A 168 3.04 0.86 16.29
N SER A 169 2.76 2.11 16.71
CA SER A 169 3.76 3.12 17.02
C SER A 169 4.40 2.91 18.39
N GLY A 170 5.73 2.80 18.43
CA GLY A 170 6.50 2.72 19.67
C GLY A 170 6.42 4.00 20.51
N ALA A 171 6.62 5.18 19.88
CA ALA A 171 6.61 6.46 20.56
C ALA A 171 5.22 6.78 21.16
N PHE A 172 4.15 6.55 20.39
CA PHE A 172 2.79 6.69 20.89
C PHE A 172 2.52 5.67 22.01
N GLY A 173 2.94 4.41 21.86
CA GLY A 173 2.80 3.40 22.91
C GLY A 173 3.46 3.80 24.22
N ALA A 174 4.66 4.39 24.18
CA ALA A 174 5.35 4.88 25.36
C ALA A 174 4.61 6.06 26.02
N TYR A 175 4.15 7.02 25.21
CA TYR A 175 3.32 8.13 25.69
C TYR A 175 2.01 7.63 26.31
N ALA A 176 1.33 6.68 25.67
CA ALA A 176 0.09 6.09 26.15
C ALA A 176 0.29 5.34 27.48
N TYR A 177 1.43 4.65 27.66
CA TYR A 177 1.78 4.05 28.95
C TYR A 177 1.94 5.10 30.07
N ALA A 178 2.63 6.22 29.77
CA ALA A 178 2.77 7.31 30.74
C ALA A 178 1.40 7.92 31.08
N MET A 179 0.53 8.12 30.08
CA MET A 179 -0.84 8.61 30.29
C MET A 179 -1.68 7.64 31.14
N ALA A 180 -1.55 6.33 30.93
CA ALA A 180 -2.24 5.34 31.76
C ALA A 180 -1.81 5.47 33.23
N ARG A 181 -0.51 5.63 33.49
CA ARG A 181 0.02 5.88 34.85
C ARG A 181 -0.55 7.16 35.46
N GLU A 182 -0.47 8.29 34.76
CA GLU A 182 -0.94 9.59 35.28
C GLU A 182 -2.46 9.59 35.56
N ARG A 183 -3.24 8.82 34.79
CA ARG A 183 -4.70 8.70 34.95
C ARG A 183 -5.14 7.56 35.87
N GLY A 184 -4.21 6.82 36.48
CA GLY A 184 -4.54 5.67 37.33
C GLY A 184 -5.23 4.52 36.58
N VAL A 185 -5.00 4.41 35.28
CA VAL A 185 -5.56 3.37 34.42
C VAL A 185 -4.64 2.15 34.47
N GLY A 186 -5.13 1.05 35.06
CA GLY A 186 -4.34 -0.15 35.27
C GLY A 186 -4.20 -1.02 34.02
N LEU A 187 -2.98 -1.40 33.67
CA LEU A 187 -2.66 -2.20 32.48
C LEU A 187 -2.38 -3.67 32.84
N SER A 188 -2.90 -4.61 32.06
CA SER A 188 -2.54 -6.03 32.11
C SER A 188 -1.26 -6.27 31.30
N THR A 189 -1.27 -5.78 30.06
CA THR A 189 -0.22 -5.97 29.06
C THR A 189 -0.04 -4.69 28.23
N TRP A 190 1.18 -4.43 27.80
CA TRP A 190 1.54 -3.35 26.88
C TRP A 190 2.43 -3.89 25.78
N ILE A 191 2.08 -3.68 24.51
CA ILE A 191 2.79 -4.25 23.36
C ILE A 191 3.01 -3.16 22.31
N THR A 192 4.21 -3.13 21.73
CA THR A 192 4.49 -2.34 20.52
C THR A 192 4.93 -3.26 19.39
N THR A 193 4.25 -3.19 18.24
CA THR A 193 4.48 -4.14 17.14
C THR A 193 5.48 -3.64 16.10
N GLY A 194 5.67 -2.33 15.97
CA GLY A 194 6.63 -1.74 15.04
C GLY A 194 6.25 -2.04 13.59
N ASN A 195 7.21 -2.55 12.81
CA ASN A 195 7.04 -2.80 11.38
C ASN A 195 6.13 -3.99 11.04
N GLU A 196 5.81 -4.85 12.02
CA GLU A 196 4.95 -6.03 11.86
C GLU A 196 5.43 -7.02 10.77
N SER A 197 6.71 -7.43 10.82
CA SER A 197 7.23 -8.41 9.85
C SER A 197 6.61 -9.81 10.00
N ASP A 198 6.04 -10.09 11.17
CA ASP A 198 5.39 -11.36 11.49
C ASP A 198 4.21 -11.20 12.47
N ILE A 199 4.47 -10.90 13.75
CA ILE A 199 3.41 -10.65 14.74
C ILE A 199 2.84 -9.23 14.53
N SER A 200 1.52 -9.14 14.34
CA SER A 200 0.81 -7.88 14.12
C SER A 200 -0.11 -7.50 15.28
N VAL A 201 -0.66 -6.28 15.25
CA VAL A 201 -1.69 -5.83 16.19
C VAL A 201 -2.86 -6.80 16.23
N SER A 202 -3.27 -7.36 15.08
CA SER A 202 -4.34 -8.37 15.00
C SER A 202 -4.05 -9.61 15.84
N ASP A 203 -2.79 -10.10 15.85
CA ASP A 203 -2.43 -11.25 16.69
C ASP A 203 -2.50 -10.92 18.18
N CYS A 204 -2.05 -9.72 18.53
CA CYS A 204 -2.06 -9.25 19.91
C CYS A 204 -3.50 -9.10 20.43
N ILE A 205 -4.42 -8.55 19.62
CA ILE A 205 -5.86 -8.49 19.93
C ILE A 205 -6.41 -9.91 20.12
N ALA A 206 -6.10 -10.83 19.20
CA ALA A 206 -6.60 -12.20 19.27
C ALA A 206 -6.06 -12.99 20.48
N TRP A 207 -4.85 -12.67 20.95
CA TRP A 207 -4.29 -13.24 22.18
C TRP A 207 -4.95 -12.62 23.43
N MET A 208 -5.07 -11.29 23.48
CA MET A 208 -5.76 -10.59 24.58
C MET A 208 -7.24 -11.00 24.67
N ALA A 209 -7.85 -11.43 23.57
CA ALA A 209 -9.18 -12.02 23.54
C ALA A 209 -9.28 -13.28 24.43
N ASP A 210 -8.21 -14.09 24.51
CA ASP A 210 -8.17 -15.30 25.35
C ASP A 210 -7.62 -15.04 26.76
N ASP A 211 -6.75 -14.03 26.93
CA ASP A 211 -6.08 -13.75 28.20
C ASP A 211 -7.06 -13.40 29.34
N PRO A 212 -7.16 -14.21 30.42
CA PRO A 212 -8.12 -13.98 31.49
C PRO A 212 -7.92 -12.66 32.24
N GLU A 213 -6.69 -12.12 32.27
CA GLU A 213 -6.35 -10.87 32.96
C GLU A 213 -6.83 -9.63 32.20
N THR A 214 -6.96 -9.73 30.88
CA THR A 214 -7.43 -8.65 30.02
C THR A 214 -8.96 -8.68 29.90
N LYS A 215 -9.61 -7.57 30.27
CA LYS A 215 -11.06 -7.34 30.12
C LYS A 215 -11.39 -6.30 29.06
N VAL A 216 -10.48 -5.35 28.80
CA VAL A 216 -10.64 -4.28 27.80
C VAL A 216 -9.38 -4.20 26.96
N ILE A 217 -9.52 -4.04 25.66
CA ILE A 217 -8.41 -3.96 24.72
C ILE A 217 -8.34 -2.55 24.13
N MET A 218 -7.18 -1.92 24.26
CA MET A 218 -6.83 -0.65 23.65
C MET A 218 -5.87 -0.92 22.49
N ALA A 219 -6.24 -0.49 21.29
CA ALA A 219 -5.45 -0.71 20.08
C ALA A 219 -5.17 0.60 19.34
N TYR A 220 -3.95 0.76 18.83
CA TYR A 220 -3.55 1.85 17.95
C TYR A 220 -2.94 1.29 16.67
N ILE A 221 -3.49 1.67 15.51
CA ILE A 221 -3.00 1.25 14.20
C ILE A 221 -2.82 2.44 13.25
N GLU A 222 -1.80 2.36 12.42
CA GLU A 222 -1.52 3.28 11.32
C GLU A 222 -2.07 2.74 10.00
N GLY A 223 -1.95 1.42 9.81
CA GLY A 223 -2.50 0.65 8.71
C GLY A 223 -2.53 -0.84 9.05
N CYS A 224 -3.05 -1.65 8.12
CA CYS A 224 -3.14 -3.09 8.27
C CYS A 224 -2.78 -3.76 6.95
N ARG A 225 -1.87 -4.75 6.98
CA ARG A 225 -1.48 -5.52 5.79
C ARG A 225 -2.44 -6.68 5.47
N ASP A 226 -3.14 -7.20 6.48
CA ASP A 226 -4.06 -8.34 6.36
C ASP A 226 -5.38 -8.03 7.08
N GLY A 227 -6.31 -7.41 6.36
CA GLY A 227 -7.61 -7.01 6.90
C GLY A 227 -8.45 -8.20 7.36
N LEU A 228 -8.40 -9.35 6.68
CA LEU A 228 -9.12 -10.56 7.11
C LEU A 228 -8.65 -11.05 8.47
N LYS A 229 -7.34 -10.98 8.74
CA LYS A 229 -6.76 -11.30 10.05
C LYS A 229 -7.22 -10.33 11.13
N LEU A 230 -7.30 -9.03 10.84
CA LEU A 230 -7.85 -8.02 11.76
C LEU A 230 -9.33 -8.29 12.07
N ARG A 231 -10.16 -8.55 11.05
CA ARG A 231 -11.59 -8.86 11.20
C ARG A 231 -11.81 -10.04 12.15
N ARG A 232 -11.09 -11.15 11.90
CA ARG A 232 -11.15 -12.34 12.76
C ARG A 232 -10.71 -12.07 14.20
N ALA A 233 -9.71 -11.21 14.40
CA ALA A 233 -9.23 -10.86 15.75
C ALA A 233 -10.26 -10.05 16.52
N LEU A 234 -10.90 -9.08 15.86
CA LEU A 234 -11.98 -8.28 16.43
C LEU A 234 -13.22 -9.14 16.74
N ASP A 235 -13.62 -10.01 15.81
CA ASP A 235 -14.72 -10.95 16.04
C ASP A 235 -14.44 -11.87 17.24
N LYS A 236 -13.20 -12.36 17.36
CA LYS A 236 -12.80 -13.18 18.51
C LYS A 236 -12.89 -12.41 19.83
N ALA A 237 -12.42 -11.15 19.86
CA ALA A 237 -12.53 -10.30 21.05
C ALA A 237 -14.00 -10.02 21.42
N ARG A 238 -14.85 -9.73 20.41
CA ARG A 238 -16.29 -9.52 20.58
C ARG A 238 -16.98 -10.76 21.13
N LEU A 239 -16.72 -11.94 20.56
CA LEU A 239 -17.27 -13.22 21.03
C LEU A 239 -16.82 -13.57 22.45
N ALA A 240 -15.59 -13.18 22.83
CA ALA A 240 -15.10 -13.29 24.20
C ALA A 240 -15.69 -12.24 25.17
N GLY A 241 -16.53 -11.32 24.69
CA GLY A 241 -17.12 -10.25 25.48
C GLY A 241 -16.11 -9.17 25.91
N LYS A 242 -14.99 -9.02 25.19
CA LYS A 242 -13.92 -8.07 25.51
C LYS A 242 -13.96 -6.87 24.55
N PRO A 243 -14.36 -5.68 25.02
CA PRO A 243 -14.43 -4.48 24.20
C PRO A 243 -13.08 -4.08 23.62
N VAL A 244 -13.07 -3.69 22.34
CA VAL A 244 -11.89 -3.14 21.67
C VAL A 244 -12.12 -1.66 21.39
N VAL A 245 -11.32 -0.80 22.00
CA VAL A 245 -11.25 0.63 21.70
C VAL A 245 -10.05 0.85 20.78
N MET A 246 -10.27 1.45 19.61
CA MET A 246 -9.31 1.54 18.52
C MET A 246 -9.02 2.98 18.13
N VAL A 247 -7.76 3.35 17.99
CA VAL A 247 -7.32 4.58 17.32
C VAL A 247 -6.72 4.21 15.97
N LYS A 248 -7.34 4.69 14.89
CA LYS A 248 -6.81 4.64 13.51
C LYS A 248 -6.42 6.05 13.07
N VAL A 249 -5.13 6.28 12.83
CA VAL A 249 -4.61 7.54 12.26
C VAL A 249 -4.58 7.48 10.73
N GLY A 250 -4.14 8.55 10.05
CA GLY A 250 -4.12 8.59 8.57
C GLY A 250 -5.50 8.76 7.93
N ARG A 251 -6.33 9.62 8.53
CA ARG A 251 -7.75 9.85 8.15
C ARG A 251 -7.95 10.62 6.85
N THR A 252 -7.00 11.49 6.57
CA THR A 252 -7.01 12.37 5.39
C THR A 252 -5.88 11.94 4.49
N GLU A 253 -5.92 12.31 3.22
CA GLU A 253 -4.82 12.06 2.27
C GLU A 253 -3.46 12.52 2.84
N LEU A 254 -3.40 13.73 3.39
CA LEU A 254 -2.20 14.25 4.06
C LEU A 254 -1.75 13.38 5.25
N GLY A 255 -2.69 12.95 6.09
CA GLY A 255 -2.39 12.09 7.23
C GLY A 255 -1.96 10.69 6.80
N ALA A 256 -2.56 10.14 5.75
CA ALA A 256 -2.26 8.84 5.16
C ALA A 256 -0.85 8.84 4.57
N LEU A 257 -0.50 9.88 3.80
CA LEU A 257 0.86 10.10 3.28
C LEU A 257 1.89 10.17 4.41
N THR A 258 1.59 10.92 5.48
CA THR A 258 2.48 11.05 6.65
C THR A 258 2.64 9.73 7.41
N ALA A 259 1.57 8.94 7.56
CA ALA A 259 1.66 7.64 8.21
C ALA A 259 2.51 6.66 7.36
N SER A 260 2.30 6.64 6.04
CA SER A 260 3.02 5.75 5.12
C SER A 260 4.52 6.01 5.01
N SER A 261 4.99 7.24 5.28
CA SER A 261 6.41 7.57 5.31
C SER A 261 7.11 7.16 6.62
N HIS A 262 6.36 6.85 7.67
CA HIS A 262 6.87 6.47 8.99
C HIS A 262 6.78 4.97 9.28
N THR A 263 5.75 4.29 8.77
CA THR A 263 5.64 2.83 8.82
C THR A 263 5.36 2.33 7.40
N ALA A 264 6.08 1.31 6.95
CA ALA A 264 5.95 0.74 5.59
C ALA A 264 4.59 0.05 5.33
N ALA A 265 3.52 0.41 6.07
CA ALA A 265 2.17 -0.05 5.87
C ALA A 265 1.36 1.04 5.14
N LEU A 266 0.79 0.69 3.99
CA LEU A 266 -0.11 1.55 3.25
C LEU A 266 -1.38 1.84 4.07
N ALA A 267 -1.79 3.11 4.11
CA ALA A 267 -3.03 3.52 4.73
C ALA A 267 -4.20 3.28 3.75
N GLY A 268 -5.01 2.25 4.01
CA GLY A 268 -6.28 2.03 3.29
C GLY A 268 -7.31 3.14 3.55
N GLU A 269 -8.39 3.16 2.75
CA GLU A 269 -9.40 4.21 2.80
C GLU A 269 -10.09 4.30 4.17
N ASP A 270 -10.14 5.51 4.75
CA ASP A 270 -10.59 5.73 6.13
C ASP A 270 -12.03 5.26 6.38
N ALA A 271 -12.92 5.47 5.39
CA ALA A 271 -14.32 5.08 5.47
C ALA A 271 -14.50 3.55 5.54
N VAL A 272 -13.59 2.78 4.92
CA VAL A 272 -13.62 1.32 4.96
C VAL A 272 -13.16 0.81 6.33
N TYR A 273 -12.18 1.47 6.97
CA TYR A 273 -11.81 1.17 8.36
C TYR A 273 -12.95 1.46 9.34
N ASP A 274 -13.68 2.56 9.17
CA ASP A 274 -14.87 2.87 9.99
C ASP A 274 -15.92 1.77 9.87
N ALA A 275 -16.22 1.33 8.65
CA ALA A 275 -17.13 0.22 8.40
C ALA A 275 -16.64 -1.09 9.05
N LEU A 276 -15.33 -1.40 8.92
CA LEU A 276 -14.70 -2.57 9.52
C LEU A 276 -14.88 -2.59 11.04
N PHE A 277 -14.54 -1.51 11.72
CA PHE A 277 -14.63 -1.45 13.18
C PHE A 277 -16.07 -1.58 13.66
N LYS A 278 -17.01 -0.90 13.00
CA LYS A 278 -18.43 -1.00 13.33
C LYS A 278 -18.96 -2.43 13.15
N GLN A 279 -18.64 -3.08 12.04
CA GLN A 279 -19.09 -4.45 11.74
C GLN A 279 -18.52 -5.49 12.71
N HIS A 280 -17.27 -5.32 13.14
CA HIS A 280 -16.56 -6.32 13.94
C HIS A 280 -16.48 -5.96 15.43
N GLY A 281 -17.25 -4.96 15.89
CA GLY A 281 -17.44 -4.64 17.31
C GLY A 281 -16.32 -3.86 17.97
N ALA A 282 -15.52 -3.10 17.21
CA ALA A 282 -14.54 -2.17 17.74
C ALA A 282 -15.08 -0.73 17.74
N TRP A 283 -14.89 0.00 18.84
CA TRP A 283 -15.19 1.43 18.88
C TRP A 283 -13.98 2.23 18.40
N ARG A 284 -14.18 3.11 17.42
CA ARG A 284 -13.13 4.00 16.96
C ARG A 284 -13.09 5.30 17.77
N ALA A 285 -12.07 5.44 18.62
CA ALA A 285 -11.79 6.70 19.30
C ALA A 285 -11.17 7.72 18.34
N ARG A 286 -11.66 8.97 18.37
CA ARG A 286 -11.20 10.08 17.53
C ARG A 286 -10.18 10.97 18.21
N SER A 287 -9.98 10.82 19.52
CA SER A 287 -8.97 11.54 20.30
C SER A 287 -8.31 10.64 21.35
N ILE A 288 -7.14 11.06 21.83
CA ILE A 288 -6.44 10.39 22.94
C ILE A 288 -7.29 10.46 24.22
N GLU A 289 -7.98 11.58 24.44
CA GLU A 289 -8.85 11.73 25.60
C GLU A 289 -9.97 10.69 25.60
N GLU A 290 -10.69 10.57 24.47
CA GLU A 290 -11.75 9.58 24.28
C GLU A 290 -11.22 8.14 24.41
N PHE A 291 -10.03 7.87 23.85
CA PHE A 291 -9.38 6.56 23.91
C PHE A 291 -9.18 6.07 25.34
N PHE A 292 -8.72 6.95 26.25
CA PHE A 292 -8.53 6.62 27.66
C PHE A 292 -9.84 6.66 28.47
N ASP A 293 -10.73 7.61 28.20
CA ASP A 293 -11.97 7.77 28.96
C ASP A 293 -12.89 6.56 28.82
N ILE A 294 -13.04 6.05 27.59
CA ILE A 294 -13.85 4.86 27.30
C ILE A 294 -13.23 3.64 27.97
N ALA A 295 -11.92 3.43 27.79
CA ALA A 295 -11.24 2.28 28.36
C ALA A 295 -11.29 2.28 29.90
N HIS A 296 -11.11 3.45 30.53
CA HIS A 296 -11.21 3.62 31.97
C HIS A 296 -12.63 3.32 32.47
N CYS A 297 -13.67 3.81 31.78
CA CYS A 297 -15.06 3.52 32.12
C CYS A 297 -15.38 2.02 32.02
N LEU A 298 -14.99 1.38 30.92
CA LEU A 298 -15.19 -0.06 30.74
C LEU A 298 -14.48 -0.91 31.80
N ALA A 299 -13.24 -0.56 32.14
CA ALA A 299 -12.47 -1.29 33.14
C ALA A 299 -12.98 -1.07 34.58
N THR A 300 -13.59 0.08 34.85
CA THR A 300 -14.09 0.44 36.20
C THR A 300 -15.52 -0.02 36.42
N SER A 301 -16.40 0.20 35.44
CA SER A 301 -17.85 0.09 35.59
C SER A 301 -18.45 -1.09 34.82
N GLY A 302 -17.77 -1.58 33.78
CA GLY A 302 -18.31 -2.59 32.86
C GLY A 302 -19.37 -2.04 31.90
N ILE A 303 -20.08 -2.97 31.23
CA ILE A 303 -21.19 -2.66 30.31
C ILE A 303 -22.51 -2.83 31.07
N PRO A 304 -23.47 -1.90 30.96
CA PRO A 304 -24.77 -1.99 31.63
C PRO A 304 -25.69 -3.05 31.00
N ASP A 305 -26.71 -3.44 31.76
CA ASP A 305 -27.70 -4.46 31.34
C ASP A 305 -28.59 -4.02 30.16
N ASN A 306 -28.70 -2.73 29.88
CA ASN A 306 -29.43 -2.16 28.73
C ASN A 306 -28.86 -0.80 28.30
N ASP A 307 -29.31 -0.28 27.16
CA ASP A 307 -28.78 0.95 26.53
C ASP A 307 -29.58 2.24 26.82
N SER A 308 -30.59 2.19 27.69
CA SER A 308 -31.36 3.38 28.04
C SER A 308 -30.60 4.29 29.01
N VAL A 309 -30.68 5.61 28.79
CA VAL A 309 -29.90 6.61 29.51
C VAL A 309 -30.83 7.57 30.27
N GLY A 310 -30.67 7.63 31.59
CA GLY A 310 -31.22 8.66 32.43
C GLY A 310 -30.22 9.80 32.63
N ILE A 311 -30.67 11.05 32.57
CA ILE A 311 -29.86 12.22 32.83
C ILE A 311 -30.48 13.00 34.01
N LEU A 312 -29.69 13.22 35.05
CA LEU A 312 -30.05 13.99 36.24
C LEU A 312 -29.12 15.21 36.32
N THR A 313 -29.68 16.41 36.50
CA THR A 313 -28.90 17.65 36.51
C THR A 313 -29.36 18.61 37.61
N VAL A 314 -28.44 19.45 38.09
CA VAL A 314 -28.72 20.61 38.95
C VAL A 314 -28.82 21.92 38.15
N SER A 315 -28.68 21.86 36.82
CA SER A 315 -28.70 23.00 35.91
C SER A 315 -29.47 22.67 34.64
N GLY A 316 -30.60 23.34 34.42
CA GLY A 316 -31.38 23.19 33.19
C GLY A 316 -30.62 23.55 31.92
N GLY A 317 -29.74 24.57 31.95
CA GLY A 317 -28.94 24.96 30.79
C GLY A 317 -27.95 23.87 30.34
N VAL A 318 -27.24 23.26 31.29
CA VAL A 318 -26.36 22.11 31.00
C VAL A 318 -27.17 20.86 30.68
N GLY A 319 -28.37 20.72 31.27
CA GLY A 319 -29.33 19.68 30.89
C GLY A 319 -29.67 19.69 29.41
N VAL A 320 -30.00 20.86 28.84
CA VAL A 320 -30.26 21.02 27.40
C VAL A 320 -29.06 20.60 26.57
N MET A 321 -27.86 21.07 26.93
CA MET A 321 -26.61 20.69 26.24
C MET A 321 -26.37 19.17 26.24
N MET A 322 -26.56 18.51 27.39
CA MET A 322 -26.43 17.06 27.47
C MET A 322 -27.50 16.33 26.63
N ALA A 323 -28.71 16.87 26.52
CA ALA A 323 -29.76 16.30 25.69
C ALA A 323 -29.45 16.44 24.19
N ASP A 324 -28.94 17.60 23.76
CA ASP A 324 -28.48 17.83 22.39
C ASP A 324 -27.33 16.88 22.02
N ASP A 325 -26.28 16.83 22.86
CA ASP A 325 -25.14 15.92 22.66
C ASP A 325 -25.58 14.45 22.63
N ALA A 326 -26.52 14.05 23.49
CA ALA A 326 -27.03 12.68 23.55
C ALA A 326 -27.85 12.31 22.30
N ALA A 327 -28.62 13.26 21.77
CA ALA A 327 -29.39 13.09 20.53
C ALA A 327 -28.45 12.96 19.31
N GLU A 328 -27.42 13.81 19.21
CA GLU A 328 -26.40 13.72 18.16
C GLU A 328 -25.61 12.40 18.23
N ALA A 329 -25.37 11.89 19.43
CA ALA A 329 -24.72 10.60 19.65
C ALA A 329 -25.64 9.38 19.46
N GLY A 330 -26.94 9.58 19.20
CA GLY A 330 -27.91 8.51 19.00
C GLY A 330 -28.22 7.69 20.27
N LEU A 331 -28.10 8.29 21.45
CA LEU A 331 -28.41 7.67 22.73
C LEU A 331 -29.91 7.57 22.99
N ALA A 332 -30.34 6.49 23.64
CA ALA A 332 -31.73 6.27 24.01
C ALA A 332 -32.09 7.01 25.32
N VAL A 333 -32.23 8.34 25.24
CA VAL A 333 -32.71 9.20 26.34
C VAL A 333 -34.23 9.12 26.42
N THR A 334 -34.73 7.96 26.87
CA THR A 334 -36.17 7.70 26.94
C THR A 334 -36.87 8.54 28.01
N GLU A 335 -38.11 8.90 27.76
CA GLU A 335 -38.89 9.78 28.63
C GLU A 335 -39.24 9.08 29.96
N LEU A 336 -39.17 9.83 31.07
CA LEU A 336 -39.48 9.29 32.39
C LEU A 336 -40.99 8.97 32.52
N PRO A 337 -41.39 7.80 33.06
CA PRO A 337 -42.81 7.46 33.21
C PRO A 337 -43.59 8.50 34.01
N ALA A 338 -44.84 8.79 33.61
CA ALA A 338 -45.68 9.81 34.25
C ALA A 338 -45.87 9.60 35.77
N THR A 339 -45.84 8.36 36.24
CA THR A 339 -45.89 8.02 37.68
C THR A 339 -44.65 8.49 38.44
N ALA A 340 -43.47 8.34 37.86
CA ALA A 340 -42.21 8.82 38.42
C ALA A 340 -42.14 10.35 38.36
N GLN A 341 -42.58 10.96 37.25
CA GLN A 341 -42.68 12.42 37.13
C GLN A 341 -43.59 13.02 38.23
N ALA A 342 -44.76 12.43 38.46
CA ALA A 342 -45.68 12.87 39.51
C ALA A 342 -45.09 12.70 40.92
N SER A 343 -44.27 11.67 41.14
CA SER A 343 -43.59 11.43 42.42
C SER A 343 -42.50 12.47 42.67
N ILE A 344 -41.71 12.81 41.65
CA ILE A 344 -40.69 13.88 41.73
C ILE A 344 -41.35 15.23 41.99
N LYS A 345 -42.43 15.59 41.28
CA LYS A 345 -43.14 16.88 41.50
C LYS A 345 -43.75 17.01 42.90
N LYS A 346 -44.07 15.91 43.59
CA LYS A 346 -44.53 15.98 44.98
C LYS A 346 -43.41 16.38 45.94
N ILE A 347 -42.18 15.98 45.64
CA ILE A 347 -40.99 16.26 46.46
C ILE A 347 -40.44 17.65 46.10
N ILE A 348 -40.37 17.96 44.80
CA ILE A 348 -39.83 19.21 44.26
C ILE A 348 -40.84 19.79 43.24
N PRO A 349 -41.78 20.64 43.67
CA PRO A 349 -42.87 21.14 42.80
C PRO A 349 -42.43 21.87 41.53
N PHE A 350 -41.23 22.44 41.52
CA PHE A 350 -40.67 23.22 40.42
C PHE A 350 -39.60 22.48 39.61
N ALA A 351 -39.33 21.19 39.89
CA ALA A 351 -38.40 20.39 39.11
C ALA A 351 -38.91 20.17 37.67
N SER A 352 -37.99 20.18 36.70
CA SER A 352 -38.27 19.60 35.39
C SER A 352 -38.21 18.08 35.53
N THR A 353 -39.28 17.39 35.14
CA THR A 353 -39.42 15.94 35.32
C THR A 353 -39.31 15.14 34.02
N HIS A 354 -39.04 15.81 32.91
CA HIS A 354 -38.65 15.17 31.66
C HIS A 354 -37.25 14.56 31.81
N ASN A 355 -36.79 13.75 30.85
CA ASN A 355 -35.39 13.33 30.81
C ASN A 355 -34.65 14.25 29.84
N PRO A 356 -33.74 15.15 30.29
CA PRO A 356 -33.09 15.23 31.61
C PRO A 356 -33.94 15.80 32.77
N VAL A 357 -33.83 15.18 33.95
CA VAL A 357 -34.50 15.61 35.19
C VAL A 357 -33.66 16.72 35.84
N ASP A 358 -34.25 17.91 36.05
CA ASP A 358 -33.58 19.07 36.66
C ASP A 358 -34.09 19.30 38.09
N LEU A 359 -33.20 19.08 39.06
CA LEU A 359 -33.45 19.31 40.48
C LEU A 359 -33.20 20.75 40.92
N THR A 360 -32.63 21.58 40.04
CA THR A 360 -32.19 22.95 40.31
C THR A 360 -31.20 23.02 41.49
N GLY A 361 -31.00 24.22 42.06
CA GLY A 361 -30.15 24.42 43.24
C GLY A 361 -30.69 23.84 44.56
N GLN A 362 -31.88 23.21 44.56
CA GLN A 362 -32.50 22.65 45.77
C GLN A 362 -31.63 21.55 46.42
N VAL A 363 -30.82 20.86 45.60
CA VAL A 363 -29.83 19.86 46.05
C VAL A 363 -28.84 20.43 47.06
N THR A 364 -28.55 21.74 47.02
CA THR A 364 -27.68 22.40 48.01
C THR A 364 -28.31 22.45 49.40
N ALA A 365 -29.63 22.60 49.47
CA ALA A 365 -30.36 22.64 50.74
C ALA A 365 -30.66 21.24 51.30
N ASP A 366 -30.90 20.27 50.41
CA ASP A 366 -31.16 18.88 50.77
C ASP A 366 -30.44 17.91 49.81
N PRO A 367 -29.20 17.50 50.12
CA PRO A 367 -28.44 16.57 49.29
C PRO A 367 -29.09 15.18 49.16
N ALA A 368 -29.99 14.79 50.07
CA ALA A 368 -30.67 13.50 50.02
C ALA A 368 -31.60 13.37 48.79
N LEU A 369 -32.00 14.49 48.20
CA LEU A 369 -32.79 14.53 46.97
C LEU A 369 -32.10 13.82 45.79
N LEU A 370 -30.76 13.82 45.75
CA LEU A 370 -30.00 13.11 44.71
C LEU A 370 -30.23 11.60 44.79
N ASP A 371 -30.21 11.00 45.99
CA ASP A 371 -30.45 9.56 46.18
C ASP A 371 -31.89 9.19 45.84
N VAL A 372 -32.86 9.94 46.37
CA VAL A 372 -34.28 9.67 46.16
C VAL A 372 -34.65 9.71 44.68
N VAL A 373 -34.21 10.72 43.93
CA VAL A 373 -34.54 10.84 42.52
C VAL A 373 -33.76 9.84 41.67
N SER A 374 -32.48 9.59 41.97
CA SER A 374 -31.68 8.59 41.24
C SER A 374 -32.32 7.20 41.35
N ARG A 375 -32.79 6.81 42.55
CA ARG A 375 -33.52 5.55 42.77
C ARG A 375 -34.81 5.49 41.98
N LEU A 376 -35.63 6.55 42.01
CA LEU A 376 -36.87 6.61 41.23
C LEU A 376 -36.62 6.42 39.73
N MET A 377 -35.56 7.06 39.19
CA MET A 377 -35.17 6.93 37.79
C MET A 377 -34.72 5.50 37.46
N LEU A 378 -33.89 4.88 38.31
CA LEU A 378 -33.40 3.51 38.08
C LEU A 378 -34.48 2.43 38.29
N GLU A 379 -35.38 2.60 39.25
CA GLU A 379 -36.43 1.63 39.59
C GLU A 379 -37.64 1.70 38.65
N GLN A 380 -38.20 2.89 38.44
CA GLN A 380 -39.46 3.02 37.69
C GLN A 380 -39.24 3.11 36.18
N ALA A 381 -38.17 3.77 35.73
CA ALA A 381 -37.85 3.88 34.31
C ALA A 381 -36.97 2.71 33.83
N GLY A 382 -36.25 2.07 34.75
CA GLY A 382 -35.36 0.97 34.40
C GLY A 382 -34.15 1.39 33.59
N TYR A 383 -33.65 2.63 33.75
CA TYR A 383 -32.51 3.13 32.97
C TYR A 383 -31.26 2.28 33.17
N GLY A 384 -30.59 1.88 32.09
CA GLY A 384 -29.34 1.11 32.10
C GLY A 384 -28.15 1.93 32.59
N SER A 385 -28.14 3.22 32.25
CA SER A 385 -27.12 4.18 32.67
C SER A 385 -27.76 5.44 33.27
N LEU A 386 -27.10 6.03 34.27
CA LEU A 386 -27.48 7.30 34.88
C LEU A 386 -26.30 8.28 34.88
N LEU A 387 -26.46 9.42 34.19
CA LEU A 387 -25.52 10.54 34.21
C LEU A 387 -26.00 11.62 35.18
N ILE A 388 -25.21 11.91 36.21
CA ILE A 388 -25.54 12.88 37.25
C ILE A 388 -24.61 14.10 37.15
N PHE A 389 -25.13 15.24 36.72
CA PHE A 389 -24.40 16.50 36.65
C PHE A 389 -24.58 17.33 37.94
N LEU A 390 -23.47 17.62 38.62
CA LEU A 390 -23.43 18.39 39.88
C LEU A 390 -22.69 19.74 39.77
N SER A 391 -22.23 20.12 38.58
CA SER A 391 -21.44 21.35 38.37
C SER A 391 -20.22 21.41 39.31
N ALA A 392 -19.88 22.59 39.85
CA ALA A 392 -18.82 22.80 40.82
C ALA A 392 -19.19 22.34 42.25
N PHE A 393 -20.44 21.95 42.53
CA PHE A 393 -20.85 21.51 43.87
C PHE A 393 -20.13 20.24 44.33
N GLY A 394 -19.62 19.41 43.40
CA GLY A 394 -18.77 18.27 43.75
C GLY A 394 -17.42 18.64 44.41
N MET A 395 -17.08 19.93 44.51
CA MET A 395 -15.93 20.39 45.30
C MET A 395 -16.28 20.68 46.77
N ASP A 396 -17.57 20.83 47.10
CA ASP A 396 -18.01 21.06 48.48
C ASP A 396 -17.82 19.79 49.34
N PRO A 397 -17.21 19.85 50.53
CA PRO A 397 -16.93 18.67 51.34
C PRO A 397 -18.17 17.83 51.71
N VAL A 398 -19.32 18.47 51.95
CA VAL A 398 -20.57 17.77 52.29
C VAL A 398 -21.11 17.04 51.06
N ILE A 399 -21.15 17.72 49.93
CA ILE A 399 -21.60 17.13 48.66
C ILE A 399 -20.66 16.00 48.21
N ARG A 400 -19.34 16.13 48.41
CA ARG A 400 -18.37 15.06 48.15
C ARG A 400 -18.67 13.80 48.95
N GLY A 401 -18.97 13.95 50.24
CA GLY A 401 -19.36 12.84 51.10
C GLY A 401 -20.66 12.17 50.63
N ALA A 402 -21.66 12.99 50.32
CA ALA A 402 -22.94 12.51 49.77
C ALA A 402 -22.77 11.79 48.42
N GLN A 403 -21.92 12.31 47.54
CA GLN A 403 -21.63 11.70 46.24
C GLN A 403 -20.96 10.32 46.40
N ARG A 404 -19.96 10.19 47.28
CA ARG A 404 -19.32 8.89 47.58
C ARG A 404 -20.33 7.88 48.11
N GLN A 405 -21.17 8.32 49.04
CA GLN A 405 -22.22 7.48 49.61
C GLN A 405 -23.23 7.04 48.54
N LEU A 406 -23.69 7.98 47.70
CA LEU A 406 -24.61 7.72 46.61
C LEU A 406 -24.02 6.72 45.60
N ALA A 407 -22.77 6.92 45.19
CA ALA A 407 -22.06 6.01 44.29
C ALA A 407 -22.06 4.57 44.83
N ARG A 408 -21.68 4.41 46.10
CA ARG A 408 -21.66 3.11 46.78
C ARG A 408 -23.06 2.49 46.87
N ASP A 409 -24.05 3.26 47.30
CA ASP A 409 -25.38 2.75 47.58
C ASP A 409 -26.11 2.38 46.27
N LEU A 410 -26.01 3.22 45.22
CA LEU A 410 -26.59 2.90 43.91
C LEU A 410 -25.92 1.68 43.27
N ARG A 411 -24.59 1.55 43.32
CA ARG A 411 -23.89 0.39 42.74
C ARG A 411 -24.14 -0.91 43.52
N ARG A 412 -24.38 -0.82 44.84
CA ARG A 412 -24.82 -1.97 45.65
C ARG A 412 -26.23 -2.41 45.27
N ASP A 413 -27.16 -1.46 45.17
CA ASP A 413 -28.58 -1.76 44.99
C ASP A 413 -28.92 -2.06 43.51
N PHE A 414 -28.13 -1.53 42.58
CA PHE A 414 -28.30 -1.68 41.13
C PHE A 414 -26.98 -2.09 40.42
N PRO A 415 -26.45 -3.30 40.68
CA PRO A 415 -25.11 -3.71 40.22
C PRO A 415 -24.94 -3.80 38.70
N GLY A 416 -26.04 -3.97 37.94
CA GLY A 416 -26.03 -3.98 36.47
C GLY A 416 -26.16 -2.60 35.80
N ARG A 417 -26.11 -1.51 36.58
CA ARG A 417 -26.34 -0.14 36.08
C ARG A 417 -25.07 0.71 36.09
N LEU A 418 -24.82 1.43 35.00
CA LEU A 418 -23.69 2.34 34.90
C LEU A 418 -24.04 3.69 35.54
N ILE A 419 -23.24 4.13 36.51
CA ILE A 419 -23.41 5.44 37.17
C ILE A 419 -22.22 6.33 36.83
N ILE A 420 -22.50 7.48 36.21
CA ILE A 420 -21.49 8.47 35.82
C ILE A 420 -21.80 9.77 36.52
N PHE A 421 -20.77 10.39 37.11
CA PHE A 421 -20.86 11.75 37.62
C PHE A 421 -20.20 12.72 36.65
N SER A 422 -20.85 13.85 36.40
CA SER A 422 -20.26 15.00 35.72
C SER A 422 -20.10 16.15 36.70
N THR A 423 -18.90 16.31 37.25
CA THR A 423 -18.59 17.32 38.27
C THR A 423 -17.09 17.59 38.38
N LEU A 424 -16.72 18.75 38.94
CA LEU A 424 -15.34 19.01 39.31
C LEU A 424 -14.96 18.16 40.52
N ALA A 425 -13.93 17.35 40.37
CA ALA A 425 -13.42 16.43 41.39
C ALA A 425 -11.90 16.36 41.31
N ASP A 426 -11.23 16.28 42.47
CA ASP A 426 -9.80 15.99 42.52
C ASP A 426 -9.51 14.49 42.38
N VAL A 427 -8.23 14.14 42.23
CA VAL A 427 -7.76 12.77 42.00
C VAL A 427 -8.21 11.82 43.12
N GLU A 428 -8.22 12.29 44.37
CA GLU A 428 -8.67 11.48 45.51
C GLU A 428 -10.16 11.14 45.39
N GLN A 429 -10.99 12.15 45.12
CA GLN A 429 -12.43 11.94 44.93
C GLN A 429 -12.72 10.99 43.76
N GLN A 430 -12.02 11.16 42.63
CA GLN A 430 -12.16 10.28 41.46
C GLN A 430 -11.81 8.83 41.80
N ALA A 431 -10.69 8.61 42.52
CA ALA A 431 -10.27 7.28 42.95
C ALA A 431 -11.28 6.63 43.92
N GLU A 432 -11.87 7.38 44.83
CA GLU A 432 -12.91 6.87 45.75
C GLU A 432 -14.20 6.48 45.02
N LEU A 433 -14.62 7.24 44.01
CA LEU A 433 -15.78 6.87 43.18
C LEU A 433 -15.48 5.60 42.35
N ALA A 434 -14.27 5.49 41.80
CA ALA A 434 -13.85 4.33 41.02
C ALA A 434 -13.85 3.03 41.84
N LYS A 435 -13.54 3.08 43.15
CA LYS A 435 -13.66 1.91 44.07
C LYS A 435 -15.06 1.33 44.15
N HIS A 436 -16.09 2.12 43.83
CA HIS A 436 -17.48 1.68 43.79
C HIS A 436 -17.96 1.33 42.38
N GLY A 437 -17.10 1.42 41.36
CA GLY A 437 -17.47 1.19 39.96
C GLY A 437 -18.22 2.37 39.34
N CYS A 438 -17.95 3.59 39.81
CA CYS A 438 -18.48 4.83 39.22
C CYS A 438 -17.33 5.65 38.63
N VAL A 439 -17.57 6.31 37.50
CA VAL A 439 -16.60 7.23 36.87
C VAL A 439 -17.05 8.68 36.97
N CYS A 440 -16.09 9.59 36.96
CA CYS A 440 -16.32 11.03 37.09
C CYS A 440 -15.63 11.80 35.96
N PHE A 441 -16.37 12.66 35.27
CA PHE A 441 -15.86 13.55 34.23
C PHE A 441 -16.11 15.01 34.62
N ALA A 442 -15.18 15.92 34.31
CA ALA A 442 -15.41 17.34 34.55
C ALA A 442 -16.35 17.95 33.50
N ASP A 443 -16.23 17.49 32.26
CA ASP A 443 -17.05 17.94 31.11
C ASP A 443 -18.18 16.91 30.84
N PRO A 444 -19.46 17.34 30.85
CA PRO A 444 -20.58 16.46 30.54
C PRO A 444 -20.56 15.93 29.09
N GLY A 445 -20.03 16.69 28.13
CA GLY A 445 -19.94 16.23 26.73
C GLY A 445 -19.02 15.01 26.58
N ARG A 446 -17.94 14.94 27.37
CA ARG A 446 -17.09 13.74 27.48
C ARG A 446 -17.87 12.55 28.03
N ALA A 447 -18.68 12.75 29.06
CA ALA A 447 -19.50 11.69 29.64
C ALA A 447 -20.51 11.12 28.62
N ILE A 448 -21.12 11.99 27.81
CA ILE A 448 -22.03 11.57 26.72
C ILE A 448 -21.28 10.75 25.66
N ARG A 449 -20.08 11.17 25.23
CA ARG A 449 -19.26 10.39 24.28
C ARG A 449 -18.90 9.01 24.82
N VAL A 450 -18.57 8.91 26.11
CA VAL A 450 -18.34 7.62 26.77
C VAL A 450 -19.62 6.77 26.76
N LEU A 451 -20.78 7.34 27.12
CA LEU A 451 -22.06 6.63 27.07
C LEU A 451 -22.39 6.10 25.67
N ALA A 452 -22.06 6.84 24.61
CA ALA A 452 -22.24 6.40 23.23
C ALA A 452 -21.43 5.13 22.93
N ALA A 453 -20.16 5.11 23.36
CA ALA A 453 -19.29 3.94 23.20
C ALA A 453 -19.77 2.74 24.02
N ILE A 454 -20.19 2.96 25.28
CA ILE A 454 -20.72 1.88 26.14
C ILE A 454 -22.00 1.29 25.53
N THR A 455 -22.90 2.14 25.03
CA THR A 455 -24.12 1.74 24.34
C THR A 455 -23.82 0.92 23.08
N PHE A 456 -22.81 1.33 22.31
CA PHE A 456 -22.33 0.55 21.17
C PHE A 456 -21.89 -0.85 21.60
N PHE A 457 -21.06 -0.99 22.64
CA PHE A 457 -20.62 -2.30 23.11
C PHE A 457 -21.77 -3.15 23.66
N HIS A 458 -22.75 -2.54 24.34
CA HIS A 458 -23.97 -3.23 24.79
C HIS A 458 -24.74 -3.83 23.59
N ARG A 459 -24.97 -3.04 22.53
CA ARG A 459 -25.65 -3.50 21.32
C ARG A 459 -24.87 -4.60 20.60
N GLN A 460 -23.55 -4.45 20.51
CA GLN A 460 -22.68 -5.47 19.90
C GLN A 460 -22.70 -6.81 20.63
N HIS A 461 -22.88 -6.79 21.96
CA HIS A 461 -22.95 -7.99 22.79
C HIS A 461 -24.32 -8.67 22.74
N THR A 462 -25.40 -7.90 22.54
CA THR A 462 -26.78 -8.41 22.54
C THR A 462 -27.32 -8.77 21.16
N GLN A 463 -26.75 -8.19 20.09
CA GLN A 463 -27.14 -8.54 18.72
C GLN A 463 -26.66 -9.95 18.34
N ASP A 464 -27.58 -10.74 17.76
CA ASP A 464 -27.20 -11.95 17.05
C ASP A 464 -26.65 -11.54 15.68
N HIS A 465 -25.33 -11.66 15.54
CA HIS A 465 -24.66 -11.23 14.32
C HIS A 465 -24.81 -12.22 13.17
N GLY A 466 -25.32 -13.43 13.43
CA GLY A 466 -25.30 -14.54 12.49
C GLY A 466 -23.87 -14.91 12.09
N CYS A 467 -23.57 -16.20 11.95
CA CYS A 467 -22.35 -16.55 11.24
C CYS A 467 -22.61 -16.25 9.76
N SER A 468 -21.92 -15.26 9.18
CA SER A 468 -21.82 -15.17 7.73
C SER A 468 -20.87 -16.27 7.28
N ASP A 469 -21.35 -17.51 7.32
CA ASP A 469 -20.65 -18.63 6.72
C ASP A 469 -20.49 -18.28 5.25
N LEU A 470 -19.24 -18.30 4.77
CA LEU A 470 -18.94 -18.23 3.35
C LEU A 470 -19.66 -19.41 2.72
N LEU A 471 -20.83 -19.18 2.14
CA LEU A 471 -21.54 -20.17 1.35
C LEU A 471 -20.56 -20.72 0.30
N PRO A 472 -20.62 -22.02 -0.05
CA PRO A 472 -19.80 -22.55 -1.13
C PRO A 472 -20.14 -21.79 -2.42
N VAL A 473 -19.26 -20.86 -2.80
CA VAL A 473 -19.54 -19.94 -3.89
C VAL A 473 -19.12 -20.58 -5.21
N HIS A 474 -20.06 -20.73 -6.14
CA HIS A 474 -19.72 -20.97 -7.53
C HIS A 474 -19.02 -19.73 -8.07
N GLN A 475 -17.73 -19.86 -8.42
CA GLN A 475 -17.00 -18.76 -9.04
C GLN A 475 -17.71 -18.36 -10.33
N PRO A 476 -18.08 -17.07 -10.50
CA PRO A 476 -18.63 -16.60 -11.76
C PRO A 476 -17.56 -16.77 -12.85
N PRO A 477 -17.96 -17.02 -14.10
CA PRO A 477 -17.04 -17.17 -15.22
C PRO A 477 -16.46 -15.81 -15.67
N LEU A 478 -15.90 -15.05 -14.73
CA LEU A 478 -15.22 -13.78 -15.00
C LEU A 478 -13.85 -14.07 -15.62
N LEU A 479 -13.67 -13.57 -16.82
CA LEU A 479 -12.39 -13.44 -17.51
C LEU A 479 -11.79 -12.05 -17.27
N HIS A 480 -10.46 -11.96 -17.24
CA HIS A 480 -9.72 -10.70 -17.23
C HIS A 480 -9.81 -10.02 -18.60
N GLN A 481 -10.85 -9.22 -18.81
CA GLN A 481 -11.15 -8.50 -20.04
C GLN A 481 -12.04 -7.28 -19.77
N ALA A 482 -12.12 -6.37 -20.74
CA ALA A 482 -13.14 -5.34 -20.73
C ALA A 482 -14.52 -5.96 -21.05
N TYR A 483 -15.53 -5.64 -20.25
CA TYR A 483 -16.91 -6.04 -20.48
C TYR A 483 -17.71 -4.86 -21.01
N ASN A 484 -18.44 -5.07 -22.12
CA ASN A 484 -19.49 -4.12 -22.49
C ASN A 484 -20.73 -4.30 -21.59
N GLU A 485 -21.60 -3.29 -21.56
CA GLU A 485 -22.79 -3.25 -20.70
C GLU A 485 -23.70 -4.50 -20.87
N ALA A 486 -23.88 -4.98 -22.10
CA ALA A 486 -24.70 -6.17 -22.38
C ALA A 486 -24.10 -7.45 -21.76
N GLN A 487 -22.78 -7.61 -21.80
CA GLN A 487 -22.09 -8.74 -21.20
C GLN A 487 -22.12 -8.66 -19.67
N ALA A 488 -21.85 -7.47 -19.12
CA ALA A 488 -21.91 -7.21 -17.68
C ALA A 488 -23.29 -7.53 -17.11
N MET A 489 -24.35 -6.97 -17.70
CA MET A 489 -25.73 -7.22 -17.27
C MET A 489 -26.13 -8.69 -17.40
N ARG A 490 -25.68 -9.40 -18.44
CA ARG A 490 -25.95 -10.84 -18.58
C ARG A 490 -25.30 -11.66 -17.47
N LEU A 491 -24.03 -11.40 -17.17
CA LEU A 491 -23.29 -12.11 -16.12
C LEU A 491 -23.89 -11.83 -14.74
N LEU A 492 -24.20 -10.56 -14.45
CA LEU A 492 -24.80 -10.17 -13.18
C LEU A 492 -26.24 -10.72 -13.05
N GLY A 493 -27.02 -10.75 -14.14
CA GLY A 493 -28.34 -11.37 -14.19
C GLY A 493 -28.30 -12.89 -13.95
N GLN A 494 -27.30 -13.59 -14.48
CA GLN A 494 -27.06 -15.01 -14.19
C GLN A 494 -26.69 -15.26 -12.72
N ALA A 495 -26.04 -14.29 -12.07
CA ALA A 495 -25.80 -14.28 -10.62
C ALA A 495 -27.05 -13.91 -9.80
N GLY A 496 -28.21 -13.73 -10.44
CA GLY A 496 -29.48 -13.43 -9.79
C GLY A 496 -29.69 -11.96 -9.46
N LEU A 497 -28.85 -11.04 -9.93
CA LEU A 497 -29.11 -9.61 -9.76
C LEU A 497 -30.28 -9.18 -10.67
N PRO A 498 -31.17 -8.28 -10.21
CA PRO A 498 -32.33 -7.89 -10.98
C PRO A 498 -31.93 -6.89 -12.07
N MET A 499 -31.71 -7.39 -13.29
CA MET A 499 -31.28 -6.61 -14.43
C MET A 499 -32.46 -6.28 -15.35
N VAL A 500 -32.50 -5.07 -15.91
CA VAL A 500 -33.45 -4.76 -16.97
C VAL A 500 -33.20 -5.65 -18.19
N GLU A 501 -34.26 -6.09 -18.85
CA GLU A 501 -34.14 -6.84 -20.10
C GLU A 501 -33.53 -5.94 -21.19
N THR A 502 -32.50 -6.45 -21.85
CA THR A 502 -31.79 -5.71 -22.91
C THR A 502 -31.67 -6.53 -24.18
N GLN A 503 -31.66 -5.84 -25.32
CA GLN A 503 -31.36 -6.43 -26.62
C GLN A 503 -30.29 -5.61 -27.35
N VAL A 504 -29.35 -6.29 -28.01
CA VAL A 504 -28.26 -5.64 -28.75
C VAL A 504 -28.60 -5.59 -30.23
N ALA A 505 -28.42 -4.46 -30.91
CA ALA A 505 -28.58 -4.33 -32.35
C ALA A 505 -27.29 -3.80 -33.01
N ASP A 506 -26.89 -4.41 -34.12
CA ASP A 506 -25.71 -4.02 -34.92
C ASP A 506 -26.05 -3.08 -36.09
N SER A 507 -27.33 -2.82 -36.31
CA SER A 507 -27.84 -2.14 -37.51
C SER A 507 -29.16 -1.43 -37.21
N ARG A 508 -29.45 -0.41 -38.02
CA ARG A 508 -30.67 0.39 -37.91
C ARG A 508 -31.94 -0.46 -37.98
N GLN A 509 -32.02 -1.39 -38.94
CA GLN A 509 -33.17 -2.29 -39.10
C GLN A 509 -33.35 -3.19 -37.87
N GLN A 510 -32.26 -3.75 -37.34
CA GLN A 510 -32.34 -4.54 -36.12
C GLN A 510 -32.75 -3.69 -34.91
N ALA A 511 -32.25 -2.46 -34.79
CA ALA A 511 -32.61 -1.56 -33.70
C ALA A 511 -34.11 -1.23 -33.71
N MET A 512 -34.68 -0.97 -34.89
CA MET A 512 -36.13 -0.76 -35.08
C MET A 512 -36.94 -1.99 -34.65
N ALA A 513 -36.61 -3.17 -35.18
CA ALA A 513 -37.31 -4.42 -34.86
C ALA A 513 -37.22 -4.79 -33.37
N LYS A 514 -36.03 -4.64 -32.77
CA LYS A 514 -35.79 -4.94 -31.35
C LYS A 514 -36.48 -3.93 -30.43
N ALA A 515 -36.56 -2.65 -30.82
CA ALA A 515 -37.32 -1.65 -30.07
C ALA A 515 -38.82 -1.99 -30.04
N THR A 516 -39.38 -2.40 -31.17
CA THR A 516 -40.79 -2.85 -31.24
C THR A 516 -41.04 -4.08 -30.37
N ASN A 517 -40.10 -5.03 -30.33
CA ASN A 517 -40.21 -6.23 -29.48
C ASN A 517 -40.10 -5.92 -27.98
N ILE A 518 -39.22 -5.00 -27.59
CA ILE A 518 -39.08 -4.53 -26.19
C ILE A 518 -40.31 -3.74 -25.73
N GLY A 519 -40.97 -3.05 -26.65
CA GLY A 519 -42.08 -2.14 -26.37
C GLY A 519 -41.62 -0.70 -26.05
N PHE A 520 -42.56 0.24 -26.13
CA PHE A 520 -42.32 1.66 -25.97
C PHE A 520 -42.94 2.21 -24.66
N PRO A 521 -42.35 3.25 -24.02
CA PRO A 521 -41.13 3.95 -24.44
C PRO A 521 -39.85 3.12 -24.23
N ALA A 522 -38.89 3.26 -25.15
CA ALA A 522 -37.62 2.56 -25.13
C ALA A 522 -36.42 3.51 -24.95
N VAL A 523 -35.30 2.95 -24.52
CA VAL A 523 -33.99 3.58 -24.40
C VAL A 523 -33.03 2.91 -25.37
N MET A 524 -32.18 3.69 -26.03
CA MET A 524 -31.10 3.20 -26.87
C MET A 524 -29.78 3.82 -26.43
N LYS A 525 -28.79 2.99 -26.15
CA LYS A 525 -27.43 3.40 -25.74
C LYS A 525 -26.42 2.80 -26.72
N VAL A 526 -25.29 3.46 -26.95
CA VAL A 526 -24.17 2.83 -27.64
C VAL A 526 -23.63 1.67 -26.81
N LEU A 527 -23.35 0.54 -27.47
CA LEU A 527 -22.68 -0.60 -26.85
C LEU A 527 -21.20 -0.57 -27.22
N SER A 528 -20.34 -0.51 -26.23
CA SER A 528 -18.89 -0.57 -26.39
C SER A 528 -18.25 -0.96 -25.06
N SER A 529 -17.17 -1.74 -25.15
CA SER A 529 -16.25 -2.05 -24.05
C SER A 529 -15.20 -0.96 -23.81
N GLN A 530 -15.08 0.03 -24.70
CA GLN A 530 -14.06 1.10 -24.64
C GLN A 530 -14.64 2.48 -24.31
N ILE A 531 -15.97 2.63 -24.36
CA ILE A 531 -16.66 3.91 -24.14
C ILE A 531 -17.45 3.85 -22.83
N ALA A 532 -16.88 4.41 -21.77
CA ALA A 532 -17.53 4.51 -20.46
C ALA A 532 -18.55 5.67 -20.38
N HIS A 533 -18.15 6.91 -20.70
CA HIS A 533 -19.00 8.10 -20.61
C HIS A 533 -19.86 8.33 -21.87
N LYS A 534 -20.86 7.46 -22.06
CA LYS A 534 -21.70 7.42 -23.27
C LYS A 534 -22.59 8.64 -23.45
N SER A 535 -23.10 9.21 -22.35
CA SER A 535 -24.02 10.34 -22.38
C SER A 535 -23.35 11.61 -22.94
N ASP A 536 -22.11 11.87 -22.54
CA ASP A 536 -21.36 13.10 -22.89
C ASP A 536 -21.06 13.19 -24.38
N ILE A 537 -20.88 12.04 -25.03
CA ILE A 537 -20.67 11.96 -26.48
C ILE A 537 -21.97 11.82 -27.28
N GLY A 538 -23.12 11.99 -26.63
CA GLY A 538 -24.43 11.83 -27.26
C GLY A 538 -24.76 10.39 -27.66
N GLY A 539 -24.15 9.40 -27.01
CA GLY A 539 -24.35 7.97 -27.22
C GLY A 539 -25.59 7.38 -26.55
N VAL A 540 -26.41 8.18 -25.87
CA VAL A 540 -27.66 7.75 -25.21
C VAL A 540 -28.86 8.50 -25.78
N ARG A 541 -29.95 7.78 -26.08
CA ARG A 541 -31.25 8.33 -26.51
C ARG A 541 -32.35 7.71 -25.65
N LEU A 542 -33.06 8.56 -24.93
CA LEU A 542 -34.15 8.19 -24.04
C LEU A 542 -35.50 8.46 -24.72
N ASN A 543 -36.58 7.92 -24.15
CA ASN A 543 -37.96 8.26 -24.51
C ASN A 543 -38.32 8.01 -25.98
N ILE A 544 -37.85 6.90 -26.57
CA ILE A 544 -38.19 6.48 -27.93
C ILE A 544 -39.61 5.93 -27.92
N GLN A 545 -40.55 6.53 -28.67
CA GLN A 545 -41.98 6.24 -28.58
C GLN A 545 -42.51 5.27 -29.65
N ASN A 546 -41.77 5.06 -30.72
CA ASN A 546 -42.19 4.20 -31.84
C ASN A 546 -40.99 3.75 -32.68
N GLU A 547 -41.26 2.84 -33.62
CA GLU A 547 -40.27 2.24 -34.52
C GLU A 547 -39.50 3.28 -35.36
N THR A 548 -40.20 4.30 -35.87
CA THR A 548 -39.57 5.38 -36.65
C THR A 548 -38.53 6.14 -35.82
N GLN A 549 -38.91 6.53 -34.60
CA GLN A 549 -38.00 7.19 -33.66
C GLN A 549 -36.83 6.31 -33.24
N ALA A 550 -37.00 4.98 -33.19
CA ALA A 550 -35.89 4.06 -32.93
C ALA A 550 -34.84 4.11 -34.06
N GLY A 551 -35.29 4.18 -35.32
CA GLY A 551 -34.41 4.37 -36.47
C GLY A 551 -33.66 5.70 -36.42
N GLU A 552 -34.36 6.79 -36.09
CA GLU A 552 -33.78 8.13 -35.92
C GLU A 552 -32.75 8.18 -34.77
N ALA A 553 -33.06 7.52 -33.64
CA ALA A 553 -32.16 7.42 -32.50
C ALA A 553 -30.85 6.71 -32.87
N TYR A 554 -30.94 5.60 -33.62
CA TYR A 554 -29.77 4.87 -34.12
C TYR A 554 -28.88 5.77 -34.99
N ASP A 555 -29.49 6.46 -35.97
CA ASP A 555 -28.76 7.35 -36.87
C ASP A 555 -28.11 8.51 -36.12
N ALA A 556 -28.79 9.06 -35.10
CA ALA A 556 -28.28 10.13 -34.27
C ALA A 556 -27.08 9.70 -33.40
N ILE A 557 -27.14 8.51 -32.80
CA ILE A 557 -26.01 7.94 -32.03
C ILE A 557 -24.82 7.70 -32.96
N LYS A 558 -25.06 7.07 -34.12
CA LYS A 558 -24.03 6.82 -35.12
C LYS A 558 -23.36 8.12 -35.59
N HIS A 559 -24.15 9.13 -35.89
CA HIS A 559 -23.64 10.43 -36.33
C HIS A 559 -22.77 11.09 -35.25
N ALA A 560 -23.21 11.07 -33.98
CA ALA A 560 -22.46 11.65 -32.87
C ALA A 560 -21.08 10.96 -32.69
N LEU A 561 -21.05 9.62 -32.72
CA LEU A 561 -19.80 8.87 -32.61
C LEU A 561 -18.89 9.02 -33.84
N CYS A 562 -19.44 9.10 -35.04
CA CYS A 562 -18.64 9.40 -36.23
C CYS A 562 -17.98 10.79 -36.13
N LYS A 563 -18.72 11.80 -35.64
CA LYS A 563 -18.18 13.15 -35.42
C LYS A 563 -17.05 13.16 -34.39
N ALA A 564 -17.15 12.32 -33.35
CA ALA A 564 -16.11 12.14 -32.35
C ALA A 564 -14.94 11.23 -32.80
N GLY A 565 -15.01 10.62 -34.00
CA GLY A 565 -14.01 9.65 -34.46
C GLY A 565 -14.05 8.29 -33.75
N MET A 566 -15.12 7.99 -33.01
CA MET A 566 -15.21 6.83 -32.10
C MET A 566 -16.11 5.70 -32.61
N TRP A 567 -16.76 5.84 -33.77
CA TRP A 567 -17.67 4.80 -34.28
C TRP A 567 -16.98 3.43 -34.48
N GLY A 568 -15.68 3.42 -34.80
CA GLY A 568 -14.90 2.18 -34.91
C GLY A 568 -14.76 1.40 -33.59
N GLN A 569 -15.08 2.01 -32.45
CA GLN A 569 -15.07 1.40 -31.12
C GLN A 569 -16.47 0.92 -30.69
N ALA A 570 -17.51 1.17 -31.48
CA ALA A 570 -18.88 0.75 -31.20
C ALA A 570 -19.11 -0.70 -31.67
N GLU A 571 -19.63 -1.53 -30.77
CA GLU A 571 -20.02 -2.92 -31.04
C GLU A 571 -21.51 -3.02 -31.47
N GLY A 572 -22.22 -1.89 -31.44
CA GLY A 572 -23.64 -1.76 -31.80
C GLY A 572 -24.35 -0.77 -30.87
N VAL A 573 -25.65 -0.98 -30.70
CA VAL A 573 -26.48 -0.29 -29.70
C VAL A 573 -27.16 -1.30 -28.78
N LEU A 574 -27.29 -0.92 -27.52
CA LEU A 574 -28.09 -1.60 -26.51
C LEU A 574 -29.48 -0.95 -26.45
N LEU A 575 -30.53 -1.75 -26.53
CA LEU A 575 -31.90 -1.32 -26.32
C LEU A 575 -32.44 -1.90 -25.01
N ALA A 576 -33.17 -1.07 -24.26
CA ALA A 576 -33.83 -1.46 -23.03
C ALA A 576 -35.18 -0.72 -22.92
N PRO A 577 -36.19 -1.28 -22.23
CA PRO A 577 -37.42 -0.57 -21.99
C PRO A 577 -37.18 0.58 -21.00
N MET A 578 -37.82 1.73 -21.23
CA MET A 578 -37.75 2.86 -20.31
C MET A 578 -38.64 2.59 -19.10
N ARG A 579 -38.08 2.65 -17.90
CA ARG A 579 -38.82 2.53 -16.64
C ARG A 579 -39.01 3.91 -16.02
N ALA A 580 -40.18 4.14 -15.44
CA ALA A 580 -40.54 5.38 -14.77
C ALA A 580 -41.05 5.10 -13.36
N GLY A 581 -40.83 6.04 -12.45
CA GLY A 581 -41.16 5.88 -11.03
C GLY A 581 -40.12 5.05 -10.26
N GLY A 582 -40.27 5.03 -8.94
CA GLY A 582 -39.31 4.42 -8.01
C GLY A 582 -38.24 5.42 -7.54
N VAL A 583 -37.39 4.94 -6.64
CA VAL A 583 -36.26 5.69 -6.06
C VAL A 583 -34.96 5.16 -6.67
N GLU A 584 -34.16 6.04 -7.26
CA GLU A 584 -32.84 5.67 -7.79
C GLU A 584 -31.83 5.52 -6.65
N ILE A 585 -31.07 4.44 -6.68
CA ILE A 585 -30.04 4.03 -5.73
C ILE A 585 -28.81 3.60 -6.52
N ILE A 586 -27.62 3.75 -5.95
CA ILE A 586 -26.40 3.13 -6.46
C ILE A 586 -25.99 1.99 -5.53
N VAL A 587 -25.66 0.83 -6.11
CA VAL A 587 -25.09 -0.30 -5.37
C VAL A 587 -23.86 -0.78 -6.12
N GLY A 588 -22.72 -0.88 -5.43
CA GLY A 588 -21.46 -1.28 -6.05
C GLY A 588 -20.65 -2.19 -5.15
N ALA A 589 -19.64 -2.85 -5.74
CA ALA A 589 -18.60 -3.55 -5.02
C ALA A 589 -17.24 -3.26 -5.64
N ARG A 590 -16.19 -3.18 -4.84
CA ARG A 590 -14.80 -3.03 -5.30
C ARG A 590 -13.84 -3.80 -4.41
N GLN A 591 -12.65 -4.11 -4.93
CA GLN A 591 -11.58 -4.70 -4.13
C GLN A 591 -10.71 -3.64 -3.47
N ASP A 592 -10.70 -3.60 -2.13
CA ASP A 592 -9.64 -2.90 -1.38
C ASP A 592 -8.40 -3.82 -1.29
N PRO A 593 -7.19 -3.34 -1.62
CA PRO A 593 -5.99 -4.17 -1.66
C PRO A 593 -5.57 -4.75 -0.30
N HIS A 594 -6.06 -4.20 0.82
CA HIS A 594 -5.67 -4.61 2.17
C HIS A 594 -6.83 -5.18 2.99
N LEU A 595 -8.04 -4.64 2.80
CA LEU A 595 -9.23 -4.96 3.59
C LEU A 595 -10.18 -5.95 2.89
N GLY A 596 -9.98 -6.18 1.58
CA GLY A 596 -10.75 -7.11 0.76
C GLY A 596 -11.97 -6.46 0.11
N THR A 597 -12.97 -7.27 -0.27
CA THR A 597 -14.16 -6.80 -0.99
C THR A 597 -15.00 -5.83 -0.14
N VAL A 598 -15.26 -4.65 -0.68
CA VAL A 598 -16.12 -3.60 -0.08
C VAL A 598 -17.40 -3.46 -0.90
N ILE A 599 -18.54 -3.44 -0.23
CA ILE A 599 -19.87 -3.13 -0.78
C ILE A 599 -20.22 -1.68 -0.47
N MET A 600 -20.73 -0.99 -1.48
CA MET A 600 -21.16 0.39 -1.44
C MET A 600 -22.66 0.46 -1.71
N LEU A 601 -23.35 1.29 -0.92
CA LEU A 601 -24.73 1.70 -1.12
C LEU A 601 -24.78 3.23 -1.07
N GLY A 602 -25.47 3.87 -2.00
CA GLY A 602 -25.66 5.32 -1.97
C GLY A 602 -26.96 5.76 -2.63
N SER A 603 -27.27 7.05 -2.54
CA SER A 603 -28.38 7.64 -3.31
C SER A 603 -28.08 7.60 -4.82
N GLY A 604 -29.04 7.30 -5.68
CA GLY A 604 -28.79 7.14 -7.13
C GLY A 604 -28.77 8.46 -7.89
N GLY A 605 -28.25 8.40 -9.13
CA GLY A 605 -28.23 9.50 -10.08
C GLY A 605 -27.16 10.58 -9.79
N VAL A 606 -27.32 11.76 -10.38
CA VAL A 606 -26.37 12.89 -10.27
C VAL A 606 -26.20 13.40 -8.83
N ASN A 607 -27.06 12.96 -7.90
CA ASN A 607 -27.05 13.42 -6.52
C ASN A 607 -25.89 12.83 -5.69
N VAL A 608 -25.36 11.63 -6.00
CA VAL A 608 -24.27 11.06 -5.18
C VAL A 608 -22.97 11.87 -5.28
N GLU A 609 -22.64 12.39 -6.47
CA GLU A 609 -21.44 13.22 -6.68
C GLU A 609 -21.50 14.54 -5.90
N VAL A 610 -22.72 15.02 -5.59
CA VAL A 610 -22.95 16.31 -4.94
C VAL A 610 -23.08 16.19 -3.41
N TRP A 611 -23.70 15.12 -2.90
CA TRP A 611 -24.08 15.01 -1.49
C TRP A 611 -23.25 14.02 -0.67
N GLY A 612 -22.53 13.09 -1.32
CA GLY A 612 -21.69 12.09 -0.63
C GLY A 612 -22.47 11.16 0.31
N ASP A 613 -23.77 10.92 0.05
CA ASP A 613 -24.61 10.01 0.83
C ASP A 613 -24.31 8.55 0.46
N VAL A 614 -23.24 8.02 1.08
CA VAL A 614 -22.70 6.69 0.83
C VAL A 614 -22.50 5.93 2.13
N VAL A 615 -22.90 4.66 2.13
CA VAL A 615 -22.72 3.69 3.21
C VAL A 615 -21.86 2.55 2.69
N LEU A 616 -20.82 2.20 3.45
CA LEU A 616 -19.90 1.12 3.13
C LEU A 616 -20.05 -0.04 4.12
N ARG A 617 -19.86 -1.26 3.61
CA ARG A 617 -19.69 -2.48 4.40
C ARG A 617 -18.70 -3.40 3.73
N LEU A 618 -17.92 -4.12 4.51
CA LEU A 618 -17.09 -5.20 3.99
C LEU A 618 -17.94 -6.44 3.73
N ALA A 619 -17.67 -7.10 2.60
CA ALA A 619 -18.32 -8.36 2.23
C ALA A 619 -17.77 -9.55 3.05
N PRO A 620 -18.51 -10.68 3.12
CA PRO A 620 -19.91 -10.84 2.69
C PRO A 620 -20.89 -10.06 3.58
N VAL A 621 -21.92 -9.48 2.97
CA VAL A 621 -23.02 -8.76 3.63
C VAL A 621 -24.25 -9.68 3.71
N ASN A 622 -24.79 -9.88 4.91
CA ASN A 622 -26.03 -10.63 5.12
C ASN A 622 -27.28 -9.72 5.10
N LEU A 623 -28.47 -10.32 5.12
CA LEU A 623 -29.73 -9.56 5.01
C LEU A 623 -29.95 -8.54 6.15
N PRO A 624 -29.75 -8.88 7.44
CA PRO A 624 -29.80 -7.89 8.52
C PRO A 624 -28.83 -6.71 8.32
N GLN A 625 -27.58 -6.99 7.90
CA GLN A 625 -26.59 -5.94 7.62
C GLN A 625 -27.01 -5.07 6.43
N ALA A 626 -27.61 -5.65 5.39
CA ALA A 626 -28.13 -4.89 4.25
C ALA A 626 -29.28 -3.95 4.67
N HIS A 627 -30.17 -4.39 5.57
CA HIS A 627 -31.19 -3.50 6.15
C HIS A 627 -30.57 -2.37 6.98
N GLU A 628 -29.54 -2.67 7.78
CA GLU A 628 -28.81 -1.65 8.53
C GLU A 628 -28.19 -0.62 7.58
N MET A 629 -27.53 -1.07 6.50
CA MET A 629 -26.97 -0.18 5.47
C MET A 629 -28.02 0.77 4.89
N ILE A 630 -29.20 0.24 4.55
CA ILE A 630 -30.30 1.04 4.00
C ILE A 630 -30.79 2.07 5.02
N SER A 631 -30.87 1.69 6.30
CA SER A 631 -31.32 2.59 7.37
C SER A 631 -30.34 3.75 7.67
N GLU A 632 -29.08 3.61 7.27
CA GLU A 632 -28.03 4.62 7.46
C GLU A 632 -28.00 5.68 6.36
N LEU A 633 -28.69 5.46 5.23
CA LEU A 633 -28.78 6.44 4.17
C LEU A 633 -29.52 7.69 4.66
N ARG A 634 -28.94 8.86 4.41
CA ARG A 634 -29.64 10.14 4.67
C ARG A 634 -30.89 10.25 3.79
N ALA A 635 -30.85 9.66 2.60
CA ALA A 635 -31.98 9.53 1.69
C ALA A 635 -33.06 8.50 2.12
N LEU A 636 -32.95 7.86 3.30
CA LEU A 636 -33.93 6.87 3.78
C LEU A 636 -35.38 7.40 3.76
N ALA A 637 -35.58 8.69 4.01
CA ALA A 637 -36.92 9.31 3.96
C ALA A 637 -37.60 9.16 2.57
N LEU A 638 -36.83 9.15 1.48
CA LEU A 638 -37.36 8.91 0.13
C LEU A 638 -37.82 7.47 -0.05
N LEU A 639 -37.10 6.52 0.56
CA LEU A 639 -37.45 5.09 0.53
C LEU A 639 -38.65 4.77 1.44
N ASN A 640 -38.85 5.49 2.54
CA ASN A 640 -40.00 5.31 3.44
C ASN A 640 -41.30 5.97 2.95
N GLY A 641 -41.26 6.67 1.80
CA GLY A 641 -42.38 7.43 1.25
C GLY A 641 -42.34 8.89 1.66
N PHE A 642 -42.22 9.79 0.68
CA PHE A 642 -42.16 11.23 0.88
C PHE A 642 -43.25 11.94 0.06
N ARG A 643 -43.98 12.88 0.68
CA ARG A 643 -45.04 13.69 0.04
C ARG A 643 -46.07 12.89 -0.77
N GLY A 644 -46.51 11.75 -0.24
CA GLY A 644 -47.55 10.92 -0.86
C GLY A 644 -47.03 9.85 -1.82
N SER A 645 -45.72 9.76 -2.06
CA SER A 645 -45.11 8.62 -2.73
C SER A 645 -45.24 7.35 -1.87
N PRO A 646 -45.48 6.17 -2.48
CA PRO A 646 -45.52 4.90 -1.76
C PRO A 646 -44.15 4.56 -1.16
N ARG A 647 -44.15 3.71 -0.14
CA ARG A 647 -42.94 3.12 0.43
C ARG A 647 -42.25 2.24 -0.63
N ALA A 648 -40.93 2.34 -0.71
CA ALA A 648 -40.11 1.54 -1.62
C ALA A 648 -39.93 0.11 -1.10
N ASP A 649 -39.66 -0.84 -2.01
CA ASP A 649 -39.39 -2.24 -1.70
C ASP A 649 -37.98 -2.44 -1.09
N ILE A 650 -37.88 -2.16 0.21
CA ILE A 650 -36.64 -2.24 0.99
C ILE A 650 -36.07 -3.67 0.99
N ASP A 651 -36.92 -4.69 1.04
CA ASP A 651 -36.51 -6.09 1.08
C ASP A 651 -35.85 -6.51 -0.25
N ALA A 652 -36.40 -6.06 -1.39
CA ALA A 652 -35.79 -6.29 -2.69
C ALA A 652 -34.44 -5.58 -2.86
N LEU A 653 -34.29 -4.36 -2.33
CA LEU A 653 -33.00 -3.66 -2.28
C LEU A 653 -32.00 -4.43 -1.42
N ALA A 654 -32.39 -4.84 -0.22
CA ALA A 654 -31.53 -5.60 0.69
C ALA A 654 -31.07 -6.93 0.06
N GLN A 655 -31.97 -7.65 -0.60
CA GLN A 655 -31.64 -8.89 -1.32
C GLN A 655 -30.67 -8.65 -2.49
N THR A 656 -30.78 -7.51 -3.17
CA THR A 656 -29.87 -7.12 -4.26
C THR A 656 -28.45 -6.85 -3.72
N ILE A 657 -28.33 -6.15 -2.59
CA ILE A 657 -27.06 -5.90 -1.89
C ILE A 657 -26.39 -7.23 -1.52
N VAL A 658 -27.15 -8.16 -0.93
CA VAL A 658 -26.64 -9.50 -0.55
C VAL A 658 -26.12 -10.25 -1.77
N ARG A 659 -26.89 -10.32 -2.87
CA ARG A 659 -26.47 -11.02 -4.09
C ARG A 659 -25.24 -10.39 -4.75
N LEU A 660 -25.14 -9.07 -4.76
CA LEU A 660 -23.95 -8.39 -5.27
C LEU A 660 -22.74 -8.71 -4.39
N SER A 661 -22.94 -8.77 -3.07
CA SER A 661 -21.91 -9.14 -2.11
C SER A 661 -21.39 -10.56 -2.32
N GLU A 662 -22.30 -11.51 -2.49
CA GLU A 662 -21.97 -12.90 -2.82
C GLU A 662 -21.21 -13.00 -4.15
N PHE A 663 -21.68 -12.32 -5.20
CA PHE A 663 -21.01 -12.26 -6.50
C PHE A 663 -19.59 -11.71 -6.38
N ALA A 664 -19.40 -10.60 -5.64
CA ALA A 664 -18.11 -9.96 -5.52
C ALA A 664 -17.11 -10.79 -4.69
N VAL A 665 -17.57 -11.50 -3.66
CA VAL A 665 -16.76 -12.47 -2.92
C VAL A 665 -16.41 -13.67 -3.80
N ALA A 666 -17.36 -14.17 -4.60
CA ALA A 666 -17.15 -15.26 -5.56
C ALA A 666 -16.06 -14.94 -6.59
N ALA A 667 -16.09 -13.72 -7.10
CA ALA A 667 -15.20 -13.24 -8.13
C ALA A 667 -13.74 -13.09 -7.65
N GLY A 668 -13.54 -12.93 -6.34
CA GLY A 668 -12.22 -12.81 -5.72
C GLY A 668 -11.35 -11.74 -6.40
N ASP A 669 -10.11 -12.10 -6.67
CA ASP A 669 -9.11 -11.20 -7.25
C ASP A 669 -9.32 -10.87 -8.73
N THR A 670 -10.24 -11.54 -9.43
CA THR A 670 -10.54 -11.19 -10.82
C THR A 670 -11.35 -9.91 -10.92
N LEU A 671 -12.23 -9.64 -9.96
CA LEU A 671 -13.01 -8.41 -9.91
C LEU A 671 -12.12 -7.24 -9.50
N ASP A 672 -12.20 -6.14 -10.25
CA ASP A 672 -11.72 -4.84 -9.78
C ASP A 672 -12.87 -4.08 -9.12
N SER A 673 -13.91 -3.82 -9.90
CA SER A 673 -15.13 -3.17 -9.43
C SER A 673 -16.37 -3.56 -10.22
N VAL A 674 -17.54 -3.43 -9.59
CA VAL A 674 -18.86 -3.56 -10.21
C VAL A 674 -19.76 -2.48 -9.64
N GLU A 675 -20.56 -1.86 -10.50
CA GLU A 675 -21.48 -0.79 -10.13
C GLU A 675 -22.82 -0.97 -10.83
N LEU A 676 -23.92 -0.84 -10.09
CA LEU A 676 -25.30 -0.79 -10.57
C LEU A 676 -25.82 0.64 -10.41
N ASN A 677 -25.84 1.40 -11.50
CA ASN A 677 -26.16 2.83 -11.44
C ASN A 677 -26.85 3.36 -12.71
N PRO A 678 -28.17 3.59 -12.70
CA PRO A 678 -29.05 3.53 -11.53
C PRO A 678 -29.60 2.11 -11.27
N LEU A 679 -29.73 1.77 -9.99
CA LEU A 679 -30.65 0.73 -9.48
C LEU A 679 -31.95 1.42 -9.03
N VAL A 680 -33.08 1.10 -9.66
CA VAL A 680 -34.38 1.69 -9.29
C VAL A 680 -35.12 0.77 -8.32
N VAL A 681 -35.55 1.29 -7.18
CA VAL A 681 -36.37 0.58 -6.20
C VAL A 681 -37.82 1.04 -6.34
N PHE A 682 -38.72 0.12 -6.71
CA PHE A 682 -40.13 0.41 -6.93
C PHE A 682 -40.93 0.36 -5.62
N ALA A 683 -42.24 0.57 -5.70
CA ALA A 683 -43.11 0.47 -4.54
C ALA A 683 -43.05 -0.93 -3.91
N GLU A 684 -43.30 -1.01 -2.60
CA GLU A 684 -43.32 -2.25 -1.83
C GLU A 684 -44.05 -3.40 -2.55
N GLY A 685 -43.36 -4.53 -2.74
CA GLY A 685 -43.84 -5.70 -3.47
C GLY A 685 -43.60 -5.67 -4.99
N GLN A 686 -43.04 -4.59 -5.54
CA GLN A 686 -42.73 -4.44 -6.99
C GLN A 686 -41.24 -4.62 -7.31
N GLY A 687 -40.39 -4.82 -6.29
CA GLY A 687 -38.98 -5.15 -6.46
C GLY A 687 -38.04 -3.97 -6.75
N ALA A 688 -36.80 -4.32 -7.09
CA ALA A 688 -35.75 -3.41 -7.54
C ALA A 688 -35.24 -3.85 -8.92
N LEU A 689 -34.70 -2.93 -9.73
CA LEU A 689 -34.24 -3.21 -11.09
C LEU A 689 -33.06 -2.31 -11.49
N ALA A 690 -31.93 -2.92 -11.87
CA ALA A 690 -30.75 -2.22 -12.37
C ALA A 690 -30.96 -1.87 -13.85
N LEU A 691 -30.85 -0.57 -14.17
CA LEU A 691 -31.02 -0.04 -15.51
C LEU A 691 -29.70 0.14 -16.27
N ASP A 692 -28.59 0.06 -15.54
CA ASP A 692 -27.22 0.13 -16.05
C ASP A 692 -26.30 -0.68 -15.13
N ALA A 693 -25.20 -1.16 -15.69
CA ALA A 693 -24.17 -1.84 -14.93
C ALA A 693 -22.79 -1.66 -15.57
N VAL A 694 -21.80 -1.35 -14.74
CA VAL A 694 -20.38 -1.35 -15.09
C VAL A 694 -19.71 -2.49 -14.34
N LEU A 695 -18.87 -3.28 -15.04
CA LEU A 695 -18.13 -4.40 -14.49
C LEU A 695 -16.70 -4.34 -15.01
N LEU A 696 -15.76 -4.11 -14.10
CA LEU A 696 -14.33 -4.04 -14.37
C LEU A 696 -13.63 -5.23 -13.73
N THR A 697 -12.69 -5.82 -14.46
CA THR A 697 -11.83 -6.88 -13.96
C THR A 697 -10.40 -6.37 -13.88
N LYS A 698 -9.61 -6.86 -12.92
CA LYS A 698 -8.21 -6.48 -12.80
C LYS A 698 -7.49 -6.84 -14.10
N GLU A 699 -6.74 -5.93 -14.70
CA GLU A 699 -6.14 -6.21 -16.00
C GLU A 699 -5.03 -7.28 -15.90
N PRO A 700 -4.87 -8.16 -16.91
CA PRO A 700 -3.70 -9.04 -17.03
C PRO A 700 -2.37 -8.27 -17.15
N ALA A 701 -2.42 -6.95 -17.35
CA ALA A 701 -1.28 -6.04 -17.46
C ALA A 701 -0.27 -6.22 -16.34
N ALA A 702 -0.71 -6.50 -15.10
CA ALA A 702 0.20 -6.75 -13.99
C ALA A 702 1.14 -7.95 -14.24
N SER A 703 0.60 -9.06 -14.76
CA SER A 703 1.39 -10.25 -15.10
C SER A 703 2.36 -9.96 -16.25
N VAL A 704 1.92 -9.20 -17.26
CA VAL A 704 2.76 -8.76 -18.38
C VAL A 704 3.89 -7.85 -17.90
N LEU A 705 3.62 -6.85 -17.06
CA LEU A 705 4.63 -5.96 -16.48
C LEU A 705 5.68 -6.77 -15.71
N GLN A 706 5.26 -7.76 -14.93
CA GLN A 706 6.18 -8.61 -14.18
C GLN A 706 7.05 -9.49 -15.10
N THR A 707 6.49 -10.09 -16.15
CA THR A 707 7.21 -11.04 -17.02
C THR A 707 7.94 -10.39 -18.19
N LEU A 708 7.62 -9.14 -18.55
CA LEU A 708 8.19 -8.43 -19.68
C LEU A 708 9.73 -8.33 -19.64
N PRO A 709 10.37 -8.05 -18.49
CA PRO A 709 11.84 -8.01 -18.42
C PRO A 709 12.50 -9.32 -18.87
N LEU A 710 11.92 -10.47 -18.50
CA LEU A 710 12.45 -11.78 -18.87
C LEU A 710 12.24 -12.08 -20.37
N PHE A 711 11.16 -11.59 -20.96
CA PHE A 711 10.96 -11.66 -22.40
C PHE A 711 11.95 -10.76 -23.17
N GLU A 712 12.12 -9.52 -22.73
CA GLU A 712 13.01 -8.54 -23.35
C GLU A 712 14.48 -8.94 -23.23
N ILE A 713 14.93 -9.55 -22.12
CA ILE A 713 16.31 -10.06 -22.02
C ILE A 713 16.56 -11.19 -23.02
N ALA A 714 15.57 -12.08 -23.24
CA ALA A 714 15.70 -13.18 -24.19
C ALA A 714 15.78 -12.67 -25.63
N ARG A 715 14.96 -11.65 -25.95
CA ARG A 715 15.03 -10.92 -27.22
C ARG A 715 16.40 -10.26 -27.39
N MET A 716 16.91 -9.61 -26.34
CA MET A 716 18.21 -8.95 -26.34
C MET A 716 19.35 -9.94 -26.58
N ARG A 717 19.34 -11.11 -25.90
CA ARG A 717 20.30 -12.21 -26.14
C ARG A 717 20.32 -12.63 -27.60
N ALA A 718 19.16 -12.77 -28.23
CA ALA A 718 19.10 -13.15 -29.63
C ALA A 718 19.66 -12.08 -30.59
N ALA A 719 19.54 -10.79 -30.21
CA ALA A 719 19.94 -9.63 -31.00
C ALA A 719 21.45 -9.39 -30.99
N ASN A 720 22.09 -9.48 -29.82
CA ASN A 720 23.48 -9.04 -29.63
C ASN A 720 24.48 -10.19 -29.40
N THR A 721 24.04 -11.45 -29.48
CA THR A 721 24.93 -12.63 -29.43
C THR A 721 25.31 -13.09 -30.83
N GLN A 722 26.58 -13.48 -31.02
CA GLN A 722 27.08 -13.93 -32.32
C GLN A 722 26.43 -15.25 -32.78
N ARG A 723 26.00 -15.26 -34.05
CA ARG A 723 25.52 -16.46 -34.75
C ARG A 723 26.66 -17.33 -35.29
N LYS A 724 27.80 -16.72 -35.62
CA LYS A 724 28.95 -17.38 -36.24
C LYS A 724 30.21 -17.03 -35.45
N HIS A 725 30.90 -18.05 -34.98
CA HIS A 725 32.25 -17.92 -34.41
C HIS A 725 33.26 -17.84 -35.58
N PRO A 726 34.33 -17.03 -35.48
CA PRO A 726 35.34 -16.90 -36.53
C PRO A 726 35.95 -18.24 -36.96
N GLU A 727 36.21 -19.14 -36.00
CA GLU A 727 36.84 -20.44 -36.24
C GLU A 727 35.87 -21.63 -36.24
N GLN A 728 34.81 -21.59 -35.42
CA GLN A 728 33.91 -22.74 -35.19
C GLN A 728 32.68 -22.72 -36.10
N GLY A 729 32.52 -21.67 -36.92
CA GLY A 729 31.38 -21.54 -37.83
C GLY A 729 30.08 -21.17 -37.11
N TYR A 730 28.94 -21.50 -37.75
CA TYR A 730 27.61 -21.15 -37.21
C TYR A 730 27.27 -22.00 -35.98
N ALA A 731 26.59 -21.40 -34.99
CA ALA A 731 26.16 -22.09 -33.78
C ALA A 731 25.10 -23.19 -34.04
N GLY A 732 24.35 -23.07 -35.14
CA GLY A 732 23.37 -24.06 -35.57
C GLY A 732 23.51 -24.39 -37.06
N ASP A 733 22.60 -25.23 -37.55
CA ASP A 733 22.69 -25.85 -38.89
C ASP A 733 22.51 -24.85 -40.05
N SER A 734 22.09 -23.61 -39.78
CA SER A 734 21.96 -22.56 -40.79
C SER A 734 22.12 -21.15 -40.20
N PRO A 735 22.39 -20.12 -41.03
CA PRO A 735 22.40 -18.72 -40.60
C PRO A 735 21.08 -18.25 -39.97
N ALA A 736 19.96 -18.93 -40.30
CA ALA A 736 18.63 -18.62 -39.79
C ALA A 736 18.33 -19.26 -38.41
N SER A 737 19.18 -20.16 -37.91
CA SER A 737 19.00 -20.83 -36.62
C SER A 737 18.86 -19.85 -35.45
N SER A 738 18.11 -20.24 -34.42
CA SER A 738 18.02 -19.53 -33.15
C SER A 738 19.22 -19.79 -32.23
N MET A 739 20.09 -20.75 -32.56
CA MET A 739 21.29 -21.06 -31.79
C MET A 739 22.30 -19.90 -31.82
N ARG A 740 22.98 -19.66 -30.70
CA ARG A 740 23.99 -18.62 -30.52
C ARG A 740 25.19 -19.13 -29.72
N TRP A 741 26.37 -18.55 -30.00
CA TRP A 741 27.59 -18.82 -29.25
C TRP A 741 27.70 -17.90 -28.02
N VAL A 742 27.76 -18.48 -26.82
CA VAL A 742 27.87 -17.76 -25.53
C VAL A 742 29.14 -18.17 -24.78
N ASN A 743 29.38 -17.55 -23.62
CA ASN A 743 30.60 -17.67 -22.82
C ASN A 743 31.86 -17.17 -23.55
N GLN A 744 31.71 -16.08 -24.29
CA GLN A 744 32.78 -15.36 -24.96
C GLN A 744 32.48 -13.86 -25.01
N PHE A 745 33.52 -13.04 -25.12
CA PHE A 745 33.36 -11.61 -25.33
C PHE A 745 33.16 -11.27 -26.81
N THR A 746 32.33 -10.26 -27.04
CA THR A 746 32.17 -9.57 -28.32
C THR A 746 32.42 -8.09 -28.10
N HIS A 747 33.21 -7.47 -28.97
CA HIS A 747 33.68 -6.11 -28.77
C HIS A 747 33.20 -5.19 -29.89
N THR A 748 32.62 -4.06 -29.52
CA THR A 748 32.42 -2.96 -30.46
C THR A 748 33.75 -2.24 -30.63
N ARG A 749 34.20 -2.06 -31.88
CA ARG A 749 35.49 -1.47 -32.23
C ARG A 749 35.43 0.01 -32.64
N ARG A 750 34.24 0.59 -32.68
CA ARG A 750 34.00 2.02 -32.96
C ARG A 750 32.90 2.56 -32.07
N LEU A 751 32.86 3.86 -31.84
CA LEU A 751 31.73 4.49 -31.17
C LEU A 751 30.45 4.28 -32.01
N ARG A 752 29.31 4.20 -31.30
CA ARG A 752 28.00 3.92 -31.93
C ARG A 752 27.53 5.10 -32.77
N SER A 753 26.86 4.82 -33.87
CA SER A 753 26.26 5.82 -34.76
C SER A 753 24.78 5.48 -35.01
N PRO A 754 24.02 6.36 -35.68
CA PRO A 754 22.62 6.09 -36.05
C PRO A 754 22.41 4.81 -36.88
N ALA A 755 23.48 4.26 -37.48
CA ALA A 755 23.43 2.98 -38.20
C ALA A 755 23.34 1.76 -37.25
N ASP A 756 23.69 1.91 -35.98
CA ASP A 756 23.63 0.85 -34.97
C ASP A 756 22.23 0.84 -34.33
N THR A 757 21.38 -0.11 -34.75
CA THR A 757 19.95 -0.16 -34.40
C THR A 757 19.59 -1.35 -33.50
N GLU A 758 20.57 -2.15 -33.09
CA GLU A 758 20.33 -3.40 -32.35
C GLU A 758 19.94 -3.16 -30.89
N VAL A 759 20.35 -2.01 -30.32
CA VAL A 759 20.10 -1.62 -28.93
C VAL A 759 19.59 -0.18 -28.91
N VAL A 760 18.49 0.04 -28.18
CA VAL A 760 17.92 1.38 -27.98
C VAL A 760 18.75 2.17 -26.96
N THR A 761 18.77 3.48 -27.11
CA THR A 761 19.44 4.44 -26.22
C THR A 761 20.94 4.16 -26.01
N PRO A 762 21.73 3.83 -27.06
CA PRO A 762 23.12 3.44 -26.90
C PRO A 762 24.00 4.61 -26.45
N ASN A 763 25.04 4.31 -25.68
CA ASN A 763 26.07 5.29 -25.32
C ASN A 763 26.97 5.56 -26.54
N ASN A 764 27.46 6.80 -26.66
CA ASN A 764 28.33 7.26 -27.75
C ASN A 764 29.74 7.68 -27.27
N ASP A 765 30.02 7.47 -25.99
CA ASP A 765 31.25 7.88 -25.27
C ASP A 765 32.12 6.69 -24.81
N THR A 766 31.65 5.45 -25.01
CA THR A 766 32.35 4.23 -24.58
C THR A 766 32.30 3.15 -25.66
N LEU A 767 33.35 2.32 -25.73
CA LEU A 767 33.32 1.07 -26.50
C LEU A 767 32.74 -0.06 -25.65
N PHE A 768 31.84 -0.83 -26.24
CA PHE A 768 31.18 -1.94 -25.56
C PHE A 768 32.04 -3.21 -25.60
N THR A 769 32.13 -3.88 -24.45
CA THR A 769 32.69 -5.23 -24.27
C THR A 769 31.59 -6.12 -23.71
N ASN A 770 30.98 -6.92 -24.56
CA ASN A 770 29.73 -7.60 -24.30
C ASN A 770 29.93 -9.12 -24.15
N ALA A 771 29.26 -9.77 -23.20
CA ALA A 771 29.24 -11.23 -23.14
C ALA A 771 27.92 -11.73 -22.58
N TRP A 772 27.50 -12.92 -23.01
CA TRP A 772 26.42 -13.67 -22.37
C TRP A 772 27.01 -14.88 -21.69
N LEU A 773 26.67 -15.07 -20.42
CA LEU A 773 27.10 -16.22 -19.66
C LEU A 773 25.95 -17.20 -19.51
N ASP A 774 26.28 -18.48 -19.73
CA ASP A 774 25.48 -19.63 -19.33
C ASP A 774 26.20 -20.32 -18.18
N LEU A 775 25.63 -20.19 -16.98
CA LEU A 775 26.18 -20.72 -15.73
C LEU A 775 25.62 -22.12 -15.39
N SER A 776 24.76 -22.69 -16.25
CA SER A 776 24.10 -23.97 -15.98
C SER A 776 25.07 -25.17 -15.91
N ALA A 777 26.23 -25.06 -16.55
CA ALA A 777 27.29 -26.06 -16.53
C ALA A 777 28.33 -25.87 -15.40
N GLY A 778 28.13 -24.86 -14.54
CA GLY A 778 29.05 -24.52 -13.45
C GLY A 778 29.70 -23.14 -13.60
N PRO A 779 30.63 -22.79 -12.68
CA PRO A 779 31.22 -21.47 -12.60
C PRO A 779 32.15 -21.16 -13.78
N LEU A 780 32.26 -19.88 -14.10
CA LEU A 780 33.13 -19.31 -15.12
C LEU A 780 34.18 -18.38 -14.49
N VAL A 781 35.34 -18.31 -15.11
CA VAL A 781 36.41 -17.39 -14.73
C VAL A 781 36.61 -16.37 -15.84
N ILE A 782 36.55 -15.09 -15.49
CA ILE A 782 36.79 -13.96 -16.39
C ILE A 782 38.16 -13.37 -16.05
N ASP A 783 39.08 -13.41 -17.01
CA ASP A 783 40.37 -12.73 -16.89
C ASP A 783 40.23 -11.30 -17.41
N VAL A 784 40.47 -10.33 -16.52
CA VAL A 784 40.45 -8.90 -16.81
C VAL A 784 41.89 -8.40 -16.88
N PRO A 785 42.31 -7.72 -17.97
CA PRO A 785 43.67 -7.21 -18.10
C PRO A 785 43.93 -6.03 -17.14
N GLU A 786 45.18 -5.59 -17.07
CA GLU A 786 45.52 -4.33 -16.40
C GLU A 786 44.84 -3.16 -17.14
N MET A 787 43.91 -2.49 -16.45
CA MET A 787 43.08 -1.40 -16.99
C MET A 787 43.59 -0.01 -16.59
N GLY A 788 44.43 0.09 -15.56
CA GLY A 788 44.99 1.35 -15.08
C GLY A 788 43.93 2.34 -14.58
N GLN A 789 44.08 3.62 -14.92
CA GLN A 789 43.20 4.71 -14.46
C GLN A 789 42.05 5.04 -15.42
N ARG A 790 41.99 4.40 -16.59
CA ARG A 790 40.90 4.62 -17.56
C ARG A 790 39.57 4.18 -16.95
N TYR A 791 38.49 4.91 -17.25
CA TYR A 791 37.17 4.43 -16.86
C TYR A 791 36.82 3.15 -17.62
N TRP A 792 36.47 2.12 -16.86
CA TRP A 792 35.96 0.87 -17.38
C TRP A 792 35.02 0.23 -16.37
N VAL A 793 34.05 -0.52 -16.88
CA VAL A 793 33.15 -1.34 -16.08
C VAL A 793 32.70 -2.55 -16.89
N LEU A 794 32.53 -3.68 -16.23
CA LEU A 794 31.71 -4.81 -16.63
C LEU A 794 30.46 -4.79 -15.74
N GLY A 795 29.33 -4.34 -16.28
CA GLY A 795 28.05 -4.41 -15.60
C GLY A 795 27.41 -5.78 -15.79
N PHE A 796 26.96 -6.40 -14.70
CA PHE A 796 26.32 -7.72 -14.73
C PHE A 796 24.81 -7.54 -14.53
N LEU A 797 24.04 -7.93 -15.54
CA LEU A 797 22.59 -8.00 -15.49
C LEU A 797 22.15 -9.46 -15.36
N ASP A 798 21.23 -9.72 -14.45
CA ASP A 798 20.57 -11.02 -14.36
C ASP A 798 19.54 -11.23 -15.48
N ALA A 799 18.93 -12.41 -15.54
CA ALA A 799 17.87 -12.73 -16.50
C ALA A 799 16.59 -11.88 -16.31
N TRP A 800 16.45 -11.18 -15.19
CA TRP A 800 15.33 -10.29 -14.89
C TRP A 800 15.70 -8.82 -15.08
N THR A 801 16.83 -8.53 -15.73
CA THR A 801 17.37 -7.20 -16.04
C THR A 801 17.87 -6.39 -14.84
N ASN A 802 17.98 -6.98 -13.65
CA ASN A 802 18.55 -6.29 -12.48
C ASN A 802 20.08 -6.13 -12.64
N PRO A 803 20.64 -4.92 -12.50
CA PRO A 803 22.08 -4.70 -12.55
C PRO A 803 22.69 -4.95 -11.15
N TRP A 804 22.92 -6.21 -10.83
CA TRP A 804 23.19 -6.65 -9.45
C TRP A 804 24.68 -6.63 -9.08
N ALA A 805 25.61 -6.58 -10.04
CA ALA A 805 27.05 -6.57 -9.78
C ALA A 805 27.88 -5.80 -10.82
N TYR A 806 29.08 -5.39 -10.41
CA TYR A 806 30.05 -4.67 -11.25
C TYR A 806 31.48 -5.09 -10.94
N ALA A 807 32.28 -5.26 -11.99
CA ALA A 807 33.74 -5.19 -11.89
C ALA A 807 34.20 -3.98 -12.68
N GLY A 808 35.03 -3.12 -12.12
CA GLY A 808 35.36 -1.85 -12.76
C GLY A 808 36.25 -0.97 -11.90
N ARG A 809 36.61 0.19 -12.45
CA ARG A 809 37.52 1.15 -11.79
C ARG A 809 37.09 1.48 -10.36
N ARG A 810 35.78 1.63 -10.11
CA ARG A 810 35.22 1.96 -8.80
C ARG A 810 35.23 0.78 -7.83
N THR A 811 34.82 -0.41 -8.30
CA THR A 811 34.51 -1.54 -7.42
C THR A 811 35.69 -2.48 -7.20
N THR A 812 36.50 -2.71 -8.23
CA THR A 812 37.62 -3.67 -8.18
C THR A 812 38.96 -3.08 -8.63
N GLY A 813 39.00 -1.79 -9.00
CA GLY A 813 40.23 -1.07 -9.32
C GLY A 813 40.76 -1.32 -10.73
N GLY A 814 42.00 -0.89 -10.98
CA GLY A 814 42.64 -0.95 -12.31
C GLY A 814 43.56 -2.16 -12.54
N ALA A 815 43.88 -2.91 -11.49
CA ALA A 815 44.83 -4.01 -11.56
C ALA A 815 44.28 -5.20 -12.36
N ALA A 816 45.18 -5.94 -13.02
CA ALA A 816 44.84 -7.22 -13.62
C ALA A 816 44.24 -8.17 -12.56
N GLN A 817 43.10 -8.79 -12.90
CA GLN A 817 42.29 -9.50 -11.92
C GLN A 817 41.49 -10.65 -12.56
N ARG A 818 41.09 -11.61 -11.74
CA ARG A 818 40.26 -12.75 -12.16
C ARG A 818 38.94 -12.70 -11.41
N LEU A 819 37.83 -12.75 -12.15
CA LEU A 819 36.48 -12.76 -11.60
C LEU A 819 35.95 -14.19 -11.64
N PHE A 820 35.48 -14.69 -10.51
CA PHE A 820 34.84 -15.99 -10.37
C PHE A 820 33.32 -15.81 -10.34
N VAL A 821 32.65 -16.20 -11.43
CA VAL A 821 31.21 -16.02 -11.61
C VAL A 821 30.50 -17.37 -11.49
N HIS A 822 29.53 -17.50 -10.58
CA HIS A 822 28.78 -18.74 -10.42
C HIS A 822 27.27 -18.51 -10.33
N GLY A 823 26.47 -19.50 -10.72
CA GLY A 823 25.01 -19.45 -10.65
C GLY A 823 24.47 -19.75 -9.24
N PRO A 824 23.15 -19.61 -9.03
CA PRO A 824 22.51 -19.66 -7.71
C PRO A 824 22.54 -21.05 -7.04
N GLY A 825 22.71 -22.12 -7.81
CA GLY A 825 22.73 -23.50 -7.30
C GLY A 825 24.13 -24.07 -7.00
N TRP A 826 25.19 -23.27 -7.12
CA TRP A 826 26.56 -23.73 -6.92
C TRP A 826 27.00 -23.64 -5.45
N SER A 827 27.65 -24.68 -4.92
CA SER A 827 28.02 -24.82 -3.49
C SER A 827 29.47 -25.25 -3.25
N GLY A 828 30.37 -25.02 -4.21
CA GLY A 828 31.79 -25.36 -4.09
C GLY A 828 32.63 -24.32 -3.31
N ALA A 829 33.93 -24.58 -3.18
CA ALA A 829 34.89 -23.62 -2.63
C ALA A 829 35.37 -22.65 -3.72
N VAL A 830 35.41 -21.36 -3.38
CA VAL A 830 35.96 -20.32 -4.26
C VAL A 830 37.49 -20.42 -4.26
N PRO A 831 38.15 -20.43 -5.44
CA PRO A 831 39.61 -20.38 -5.52
C PRO A 831 40.20 -19.10 -4.90
N GLU A 832 41.35 -19.22 -4.24
CA GLU A 832 42.05 -18.09 -3.62
C GLU A 832 42.47 -17.04 -4.66
N GLY A 833 42.34 -15.75 -4.32
CA GLY A 833 42.78 -14.63 -5.15
C GLY A 833 41.83 -14.21 -6.28
N MET A 834 40.59 -14.70 -6.31
CA MET A 834 39.57 -14.29 -7.29
C MET A 834 38.47 -13.42 -6.68
N HIS A 835 37.96 -12.43 -7.43
CA HIS A 835 36.80 -11.64 -7.02
C HIS A 835 35.52 -12.42 -7.34
N VAL A 836 34.68 -12.67 -6.32
CA VAL A 836 33.49 -13.51 -6.45
C VAL A 836 32.29 -12.69 -6.90
N ILE A 837 31.53 -13.24 -7.86
CA ILE A 837 30.32 -12.68 -8.42
C ILE A 837 29.24 -13.78 -8.40
N SER A 838 28.38 -13.77 -7.38
CA SER A 838 27.33 -14.76 -7.14
C SER A 838 26.01 -14.42 -7.84
N SER A 839 25.75 -15.00 -9.01
CA SER A 839 24.61 -14.61 -9.82
C SER A 839 23.27 -15.15 -9.28
N PRO A 840 22.20 -14.33 -9.27
CA PRO A 840 20.86 -14.77 -8.91
C PRO A 840 20.19 -15.60 -10.03
N SER A 841 20.74 -15.62 -11.24
CA SER A 841 20.17 -16.33 -12.40
C SER A 841 21.20 -17.21 -13.11
N GLN A 842 20.72 -18.10 -13.98
CA GLN A 842 21.60 -18.97 -14.79
C GLN A 842 22.09 -18.26 -16.05
N ASP A 843 21.28 -17.35 -16.58
CA ASP A 843 21.65 -16.49 -17.70
C ASP A 843 22.08 -15.13 -17.18
N VAL A 844 23.27 -14.67 -17.60
CA VAL A 844 23.82 -13.36 -17.20
C VAL A 844 24.24 -12.60 -18.44
N TRP A 845 23.87 -11.33 -18.49
CA TRP A 845 24.36 -10.40 -19.51
C TRP A 845 25.44 -9.50 -18.92
N ILE A 846 26.64 -9.57 -19.50
CA ILE A 846 27.71 -8.61 -19.22
C ILE A 846 27.64 -7.50 -20.26
N ILE A 847 27.37 -6.28 -19.78
CA ILE A 847 27.46 -5.05 -20.58
C ILE A 847 28.67 -4.24 -20.10
N GLY A 848 29.81 -4.50 -20.74
CA GLY A 848 31.04 -3.79 -20.47
C GLY A 848 31.11 -2.47 -21.23
N ARG A 849 31.65 -1.44 -20.58
CA ARG A 849 31.92 -0.13 -21.16
C ARG A 849 33.35 0.27 -20.85
N ILE A 850 34.11 0.67 -21.87
CA ILE A 850 35.46 1.20 -21.72
C ILE A 850 35.47 2.60 -22.36
N LEU A 851 35.85 3.61 -21.60
CA LEU A 851 35.94 4.98 -22.09
C LEU A 851 36.92 5.04 -23.27
N ALA A 852 36.49 5.66 -24.37
CA ALA A 852 37.32 5.84 -25.55
C ALA A 852 37.04 7.19 -26.19
N ASP A 853 38.08 7.90 -26.57
CA ASP A 853 37.98 9.08 -27.42
C ASP A 853 38.00 8.63 -28.90
N ALA A 854 37.39 9.42 -29.79
CA ALA A 854 37.29 9.08 -31.22
C ALA A 854 38.64 9.17 -31.98
N GLU A 855 39.74 9.40 -31.27
CA GLU A 855 41.08 9.48 -31.84
C GLU A 855 41.63 8.09 -32.17
N ALA A 856 42.22 7.94 -33.36
CA ALA A 856 42.71 6.64 -33.84
C ALA A 856 43.74 5.99 -32.87
N GLY A 857 44.56 6.80 -32.21
CA GLY A 857 45.54 6.33 -31.22
C GLY A 857 44.91 5.82 -29.92
N ASP A 858 43.80 6.43 -29.46
CA ASP A 858 43.09 5.99 -28.26
C ASP A 858 42.28 4.72 -28.52
N LEU A 859 41.58 4.67 -29.66
CA LEU A 859 40.83 3.49 -30.10
C LEU A 859 41.71 2.25 -30.20
N ALA A 860 42.92 2.37 -30.76
CA ALA A 860 43.86 1.26 -30.84
C ALA A 860 44.28 0.73 -29.45
N GLN A 861 44.45 1.62 -28.45
CA GLN A 861 44.76 1.20 -27.08
C GLN A 861 43.58 0.46 -26.44
N VAL A 862 42.35 0.95 -26.63
CA VAL A 862 41.16 0.28 -26.12
C VAL A 862 40.95 -1.07 -26.81
N HIS A 863 41.23 -1.19 -28.11
CA HIS A 863 41.18 -2.47 -28.82
C HIS A 863 42.16 -3.49 -28.23
N ALA A 864 43.39 -3.07 -27.93
CA ALA A 864 44.39 -3.93 -27.31
C ALA A 864 43.97 -4.39 -25.89
N LEU A 865 43.23 -3.57 -25.14
CA LEU A 865 42.63 -3.98 -23.86
C LEU A 865 41.50 -5.00 -24.09
N GLN A 866 40.59 -4.71 -25.02
CA GLN A 866 39.48 -5.59 -25.38
C GLN A 866 39.96 -7.01 -25.75
N ASP A 867 41.02 -7.11 -26.57
CA ASP A 867 41.58 -8.39 -27.05
C ASP A 867 42.11 -9.29 -25.93
N ARG A 868 42.37 -8.74 -24.74
CA ARG A 868 42.92 -9.48 -23.59
C ARG A 868 41.87 -9.99 -22.62
N PHE A 869 40.59 -9.61 -22.76
CA PHE A 869 39.52 -10.18 -21.96
C PHE A 869 39.28 -11.64 -22.36
N LYS A 870 39.19 -12.54 -21.38
CA LYS A 870 39.00 -13.98 -21.63
C LYS A 870 37.98 -14.57 -20.68
N ILE A 871 37.19 -15.52 -21.17
CA ILE A 871 36.29 -16.34 -20.37
C ILE A 871 36.74 -17.80 -20.47
N SER A 872 36.93 -18.44 -19.32
CA SER A 872 37.38 -19.84 -19.22
C SER A 872 36.61 -20.60 -18.13
N ARG A 873 36.69 -21.93 -18.18
CA ARG A 873 36.26 -22.78 -17.06
C ARG A 873 37.32 -22.75 -15.97
N LEU A 874 36.95 -23.22 -14.78
CA LEU A 874 37.85 -23.23 -13.62
C LEU A 874 39.14 -24.05 -13.86
N ASP A 875 39.07 -25.11 -14.68
CA ASP A 875 40.21 -25.93 -15.08
C ASP A 875 41.07 -25.32 -16.21
N GLY A 876 40.74 -24.10 -16.66
CA GLY A 876 41.44 -23.38 -17.72
C GLY A 876 40.99 -23.74 -19.15
N THR A 877 40.05 -24.68 -19.31
CA THR A 877 39.51 -25.03 -20.63
C THR A 877 38.62 -23.91 -21.21
N PRO A 878 38.44 -23.84 -22.55
CA PRO A 878 37.55 -22.86 -23.17
C PRO A 878 36.11 -22.98 -22.65
N ALA A 879 35.50 -21.86 -22.29
CA ALA A 879 34.12 -21.82 -21.78
C ALA A 879 33.03 -21.82 -22.87
N LEU A 880 33.44 -21.62 -24.13
CA LEU A 880 32.58 -21.43 -25.31
C LEU A 880 31.52 -22.53 -25.40
N THR A 881 30.25 -22.14 -25.47
CA THR A 881 29.12 -23.07 -25.59
C THR A 881 28.02 -22.51 -26.48
N ARG A 882 27.00 -23.32 -26.77
CA ARG A 882 25.87 -22.96 -27.61
C ARG A 882 24.57 -22.96 -26.81
N ILE A 883 23.73 -21.96 -27.01
CA ILE A 883 22.40 -21.88 -26.42
C ILE A 883 21.36 -21.55 -27.48
N ASP A 884 20.13 -22.02 -27.28
CA ASP A 884 18.98 -21.55 -28.05
C ASP A 884 18.56 -20.17 -27.55
N ALA A 885 18.68 -19.15 -28.41
CA ALA A 885 18.26 -17.80 -28.07
C ALA A 885 16.75 -17.56 -28.27
N LEU A 886 15.98 -18.58 -28.69
CA LEU A 886 14.51 -18.59 -28.82
C LEU A 886 13.92 -17.68 -29.92
N PHE A 887 14.76 -16.91 -30.62
CA PHE A 887 14.37 -16.03 -31.73
C PHE A 887 15.22 -16.28 -32.98
N THR A 888 14.54 -16.39 -34.13
CA THR A 888 15.16 -16.50 -35.47
C THR A 888 15.27 -15.14 -36.15
N LYS A 889 14.32 -14.23 -35.92
CA LYS A 889 14.29 -12.83 -36.38
C LYS A 889 13.95 -11.88 -35.23
N ASN A 890 14.55 -10.70 -35.23
CA ASN A 890 14.15 -9.61 -34.33
C ASN A 890 12.96 -8.87 -34.95
N LYS A 891 11.81 -8.86 -34.27
CA LYS A 891 10.70 -7.97 -34.61
C LYS A 891 10.69 -6.80 -33.63
N VAL A 892 10.46 -5.59 -34.14
CA VAL A 892 10.32 -4.37 -33.35
C VAL A 892 8.82 -4.13 -33.16
N GLY A 893 8.31 -4.29 -31.93
CA GLY A 893 6.87 -4.13 -31.63
C GLY A 893 6.37 -5.10 -30.54
N ALA A 894 5.07 -5.04 -30.25
CA ALA A 894 4.40 -6.00 -29.36
C ALA A 894 4.47 -7.41 -29.95
N PRO A 895 4.83 -8.44 -29.15
CA PRO A 895 4.84 -9.82 -29.61
C PRO A 895 3.40 -10.36 -29.73
N THR A 896 3.24 -11.45 -30.47
CA THR A 896 2.01 -12.23 -30.38
C THR A 896 1.96 -12.93 -29.02
N ALA A 897 0.77 -13.09 -28.45
CA ALA A 897 0.58 -13.82 -27.20
C ALA A 897 1.20 -15.24 -27.26
N GLN A 898 1.05 -15.93 -28.39
CA GLN A 898 1.65 -17.25 -28.62
C GLN A 898 3.20 -17.23 -28.56
N ASP A 899 3.85 -16.25 -29.23
CA ASP A 899 5.31 -16.10 -29.18
C ASP A 899 5.79 -15.74 -27.77
N TYR A 900 5.05 -14.88 -27.07
CA TYR A 900 5.35 -14.44 -25.72
C TYR A 900 5.31 -15.62 -24.73
N LEU A 901 4.23 -16.41 -24.77
CA LEU A 901 4.08 -17.62 -23.95
C LEU A 901 5.17 -18.66 -24.23
N ARG A 902 5.47 -18.93 -25.51
CA ARG A 902 6.52 -19.88 -25.91
C ARG A 902 7.88 -19.51 -25.33
N VAL A 903 8.25 -18.23 -25.38
CA VAL A 903 9.54 -17.74 -24.85
C VAL A 903 9.56 -17.84 -23.32
N LEU A 904 8.48 -17.37 -22.66
CA LEU A 904 8.43 -17.34 -21.20
C LEU A 904 8.30 -18.71 -20.55
N ASP A 905 7.63 -19.68 -21.17
CA ASP A 905 7.56 -21.05 -20.63
C ASP A 905 8.98 -21.66 -20.47
N ILE A 906 9.89 -21.35 -21.38
CA ILE A 906 11.28 -21.79 -21.31
C ILE A 906 12.08 -20.93 -20.32
N MET A 907 11.95 -19.60 -20.43
CA MET A 907 12.76 -18.67 -19.63
C MET A 907 12.41 -18.74 -18.13
N LEU A 908 11.13 -18.89 -17.76
CA LEU A 908 10.69 -18.99 -16.36
C LEU A 908 11.18 -20.28 -15.70
N LYS A 909 11.23 -21.40 -16.43
CA LYS A 909 11.80 -22.66 -15.91
C LYS A 909 13.30 -22.55 -15.66
N ARG A 910 14.00 -21.83 -16.52
CA ARG A 910 15.45 -21.66 -16.46
C ARG A 910 15.88 -20.61 -15.43
N ASN A 911 15.12 -19.52 -15.33
CA ASN A 911 15.36 -18.39 -14.44
C ASN A 911 14.04 -18.07 -13.70
N PRO A 912 13.72 -18.82 -12.62
CA PRO A 912 12.45 -18.63 -11.90
C PRO A 912 12.34 -17.21 -11.34
N SER A 913 11.10 -16.74 -11.18
CA SER A 913 10.83 -15.44 -10.56
C SER A 913 10.95 -15.55 -9.04
N GLU A 914 11.49 -14.51 -8.42
CA GLU A 914 11.50 -14.34 -6.96
C GLU A 914 10.07 -14.13 -6.41
N PHE A 915 9.20 -13.50 -7.21
CA PHE A 915 7.81 -13.21 -6.84
C PHE A 915 6.85 -14.15 -7.57
N PRO A 916 5.78 -14.66 -6.93
CA PRO A 916 4.72 -15.39 -7.63
C PRO A 916 4.14 -14.55 -8.77
N VAL A 917 4.02 -15.12 -9.97
CA VAL A 917 3.32 -14.47 -11.09
C VAL A 917 1.85 -14.89 -11.04
N ALA A 918 1.01 -14.09 -10.39
CA ALA A 918 -0.40 -14.42 -10.18
C ALA A 918 -1.15 -14.55 -11.53
N GLY A 919 -1.99 -15.59 -11.65
CA GLY A 919 -2.81 -15.80 -12.84
C GLY A 919 -2.06 -16.20 -14.11
N TRP A 920 -0.80 -16.66 -14.01
CA TRP A 920 0.01 -17.04 -15.17
C TRP A 920 -0.08 -18.53 -15.55
N PRO A 921 -0.22 -18.89 -16.84
CA PRO A 921 -0.45 -17.98 -17.97
C PRO A 921 -1.93 -17.58 -18.09
N PRO A 922 -2.25 -16.32 -18.42
CA PRO A 922 -3.62 -15.93 -18.73
C PRO A 922 -4.10 -16.50 -20.08
N PRO A 923 -5.41 -16.48 -20.37
CA PRO A 923 -5.93 -16.83 -21.70
C PRO A 923 -5.30 -15.97 -22.82
N GLU A 924 -5.03 -16.59 -23.98
CA GLU A 924 -4.26 -15.96 -25.07
C GLU A 924 -4.85 -14.63 -25.57
N ALA A 925 -6.17 -14.52 -25.66
CA ALA A 925 -6.83 -13.28 -26.09
C ALA A 925 -6.65 -12.13 -25.09
N SER A 926 -6.80 -12.41 -23.79
CA SER A 926 -6.55 -11.44 -22.72
C SER A 926 -5.07 -11.03 -22.67
N LEU A 927 -4.17 -11.98 -22.92
CA LEU A 927 -2.74 -11.71 -22.99
C LEU A 927 -2.39 -10.78 -24.16
N GLN A 928 -2.99 -10.98 -25.34
CA GLN A 928 -2.72 -10.14 -26.50
C GLN A 928 -3.13 -8.68 -26.24
N LEU A 929 -4.32 -8.46 -25.67
CA LEU A 929 -4.78 -7.12 -25.30
C LEU A 929 -3.86 -6.46 -24.27
N ALA A 930 -3.46 -7.21 -23.24
CA ALA A 930 -2.55 -6.70 -22.22
C ALA A 930 -1.16 -6.37 -22.80
N LEU A 931 -0.64 -7.20 -23.72
CA LEU A 931 0.62 -6.92 -24.41
C LEU A 931 0.54 -5.64 -25.24
N ASP A 932 -0.53 -5.46 -26.02
CA ASP A 932 -0.70 -4.27 -26.86
C ASP A 932 -0.81 -3.01 -26.00
N HIS A 933 -1.59 -3.06 -24.92
CA HIS A 933 -1.75 -1.96 -23.97
C HIS A 933 -0.42 -1.59 -23.28
N VAL A 934 0.22 -2.55 -22.61
CA VAL A 934 1.49 -2.32 -21.89
C VAL A 934 2.58 -1.82 -22.84
N TYR A 935 2.70 -2.38 -24.05
CA TYR A 935 3.71 -1.93 -25.01
C TYR A 935 3.49 -0.49 -25.49
N THR A 936 2.22 -0.05 -25.56
CA THR A 936 1.83 1.31 -25.92
C THR A 936 2.09 2.26 -24.76
N GLU A 937 1.58 1.94 -23.58
CA GLU A 937 1.73 2.75 -22.37
C GLU A 937 3.20 3.00 -22.02
N LEU A 938 4.03 1.96 -22.01
CA LEU A 938 5.47 2.08 -21.72
C LEU A 938 6.23 2.94 -22.74
N ARG A 939 5.67 3.17 -23.94
CA ARG A 939 6.29 3.98 -25.00
C ARG A 939 5.78 5.41 -25.04
N GLU A 940 4.49 5.63 -24.80
CA GLU A 940 3.84 6.92 -25.02
C GLU A 940 3.77 7.80 -23.77
N ALA A 941 3.84 7.21 -22.57
CA ALA A 941 3.76 7.93 -21.31
C ALA A 941 4.94 8.92 -21.13
N VAL A 942 4.66 10.21 -21.28
CA VAL A 942 5.59 11.32 -20.99
C VAL A 942 5.95 11.30 -19.51
N GLN A 943 7.23 11.34 -19.17
CA GLN A 943 7.64 11.50 -17.77
C GLN A 943 7.57 12.96 -17.31
N SER A 944 6.92 13.19 -16.17
CA SER A 944 6.91 14.49 -15.51
C SER A 944 8.29 14.86 -14.97
N SER A 945 8.60 16.16 -14.94
CA SER A 945 9.87 16.70 -14.46
C SER A 945 9.95 16.64 -12.92
N GLU A 946 10.46 15.54 -12.36
CA GLU A 946 10.62 15.34 -10.90
C GLU A 946 11.76 16.16 -10.28
N LEU A 947 12.84 16.39 -11.04
CA LEU A 947 14.02 17.15 -10.56
C LEU A 947 13.93 18.66 -10.87
N GLY A 948 12.82 19.09 -11.49
CA GLY A 948 12.64 20.44 -12.01
C GLY A 948 13.40 20.70 -13.32
N GLY A 949 13.01 21.76 -14.04
CA GLY A 949 13.71 22.22 -15.25
C GLY A 949 13.64 21.26 -16.45
N GLY A 950 12.70 20.30 -16.43
CA GLY A 950 12.51 19.31 -17.49
C GLY A 950 13.15 17.95 -17.20
N TRP A 951 13.87 17.79 -16.07
CA TRP A 951 14.64 16.58 -15.75
C TRP A 951 13.89 15.60 -14.86
N THR A 952 14.13 14.31 -15.07
CA THR A 952 13.69 13.20 -14.22
C THR A 952 14.78 12.15 -14.09
N THR A 953 14.78 11.41 -12.98
CA THR A 953 15.67 10.26 -12.79
C THR A 953 14.98 9.03 -13.35
N ALA A 954 15.29 8.69 -14.61
CA ALA A 954 14.63 7.57 -15.29
C ALA A 954 14.92 6.21 -14.65
N VAL A 955 16.07 6.07 -13.96
CA VAL A 955 16.49 4.82 -13.32
C VAL A 955 17.20 5.07 -11.99
N ASN A 956 16.65 4.56 -10.90
CA ASN A 956 17.21 4.67 -9.54
C ASN A 956 17.54 3.31 -8.89
N VAL A 957 17.86 2.30 -9.71
CA VAL A 957 18.22 0.96 -9.20
C VAL A 957 19.69 0.94 -8.77
N ARG A 958 20.00 0.24 -7.68
CA ARG A 958 21.40 -0.10 -7.29
C ARG A 958 21.74 -1.53 -7.68
N GLU A 959 20.96 -2.48 -7.15
CA GLU A 959 21.20 -3.92 -7.32
C GLU A 959 19.94 -4.68 -7.78
N SER A 960 18.73 -4.26 -7.38
CA SER A 960 17.45 -4.87 -7.78
C SER A 960 16.29 -3.87 -7.75
N PHE A 961 15.35 -4.00 -8.69
CA PHE A 961 14.08 -3.25 -8.69
C PHE A 961 13.04 -3.81 -7.69
N GLY A 962 13.28 -4.95 -7.04
CA GLY A 962 12.30 -5.57 -6.14
C GLY A 962 10.94 -5.82 -6.83
N ALA A 963 9.86 -5.35 -6.20
CA ALA A 963 8.49 -5.44 -6.69
C ALA A 963 8.05 -4.24 -7.57
N ASP A 964 8.97 -3.32 -7.93
CA ASP A 964 8.69 -2.24 -8.88
C ASP A 964 8.70 -2.76 -10.32
N PHE A 965 7.65 -3.53 -10.65
CA PHE A 965 7.50 -4.17 -11.95
C PHE A 965 7.31 -3.16 -13.08
N LEU A 966 6.65 -2.03 -12.81
CA LEU A 966 6.40 -1.00 -13.81
C LEU A 966 7.70 -0.34 -14.26
N THR A 967 8.52 0.14 -13.32
CA THR A 967 9.82 0.75 -13.67
C THR A 967 10.74 -0.27 -14.31
N ARG A 968 10.80 -1.51 -13.80
CA ARG A 968 11.62 -2.57 -14.40
C ARG A 968 11.18 -2.89 -15.83
N ALA A 969 9.87 -3.05 -16.08
CA ALA A 969 9.32 -3.30 -17.41
C ALA A 969 9.65 -2.17 -18.39
N ARG A 970 9.55 -0.92 -17.93
CA ARG A 970 9.93 0.27 -18.69
C ARG A 970 11.41 0.27 -19.04
N VAL A 971 12.29 0.05 -18.05
CA VAL A 971 13.74 -0.04 -18.26
C VAL A 971 14.10 -1.17 -19.21
N ALA A 972 13.54 -2.36 -19.02
CA ALA A 972 13.80 -3.51 -19.88
C ALA A 972 13.39 -3.27 -21.34
N ARG A 973 12.40 -2.41 -21.58
CA ARG A 973 11.93 -2.07 -22.91
C ARG A 973 12.71 -0.92 -23.55
N ASN A 974 12.91 0.18 -22.81
CA ASN A 974 13.37 1.46 -23.36
C ASN A 974 14.86 1.74 -23.10
N TRP A 975 15.41 1.19 -22.01
CA TRP A 975 16.76 1.51 -21.51
C TRP A 975 17.50 0.25 -21.05
N ILE A 976 17.34 -0.84 -21.80
CA ILE A 976 17.88 -2.13 -21.41
C ILE A 976 19.42 -2.08 -21.39
N GLY A 977 20.03 -2.54 -20.29
CA GLY A 977 21.48 -2.44 -20.07
C GLY A 977 21.92 -1.24 -19.22
N THR A 978 20.99 -0.55 -18.56
CA THR A 978 21.28 0.41 -17.49
C THR A 978 22.12 -0.23 -16.39
N LEU A 979 23.12 0.51 -15.88
CA LEU A 979 23.87 0.15 -14.68
C LEU A 979 23.17 0.72 -13.45
N GLY A 980 23.55 0.21 -12.29
CA GLY A 980 23.12 0.76 -11.02
C GLY A 980 23.65 2.18 -10.84
N ILE A 981 22.84 2.97 -10.14
CA ILE A 981 22.98 4.42 -10.07
C ILE A 981 24.35 4.89 -9.52
N ASP A 982 24.98 4.10 -8.64
CA ASP A 982 26.33 4.39 -8.12
C ASP A 982 27.43 4.32 -9.18
N GLU A 983 27.21 3.53 -10.22
CA GLU A 983 28.17 3.34 -11.30
C GLU A 983 27.89 4.31 -12.44
N ALA A 984 26.63 4.43 -12.85
CA ALA A 984 26.19 5.41 -13.81
C ALA A 984 24.75 5.86 -13.50
N MET A 985 24.56 7.17 -13.30
CA MET A 985 23.25 7.78 -13.14
C MET A 985 22.76 8.33 -14.48
N TYR A 986 21.50 8.06 -14.81
CA TYR A 986 20.86 8.42 -16.08
C TYR A 986 19.69 9.37 -15.82
N ILE A 987 19.87 10.62 -16.24
CA ILE A 987 18.92 11.70 -16.01
C ILE A 987 18.35 12.10 -17.35
N MET A 988 17.03 12.14 -17.45
CA MET A 988 16.35 12.28 -18.73
C MET A 988 15.51 13.55 -18.77
N ALA A 989 15.46 14.17 -19.94
CA ALA A 989 14.52 15.26 -20.21
C ALA A 989 13.74 14.96 -21.48
N GLU A 990 12.44 14.70 -21.33
CA GLU A 990 11.48 14.56 -22.44
C GLU A 990 10.64 15.83 -22.64
N VAL A 991 10.68 16.71 -21.65
CA VAL A 991 9.97 17.99 -21.62
C VAL A 991 10.94 19.13 -21.29
N ASP A 992 10.57 20.35 -21.64
CA ASP A 992 11.27 21.56 -21.23
C ASP A 992 10.87 22.01 -19.81
N GLU A 993 11.43 23.14 -19.37
CA GLU A 993 11.16 23.72 -18.05
C GLU A 993 9.68 24.10 -17.82
N GLN A 994 8.90 24.28 -18.90
CA GLN A 994 7.46 24.53 -18.86
C GLN A 994 6.63 23.23 -18.94
N GLY A 995 7.27 22.06 -18.96
CA GLY A 995 6.62 20.77 -19.09
C GLY A 995 6.11 20.46 -20.49
N GLN A 996 6.54 21.20 -21.53
CA GLN A 996 6.17 20.91 -22.91
C GLN A 996 7.12 19.89 -23.54
N PRO A 997 6.63 18.90 -24.30
CA PRO A 997 7.48 17.93 -24.99
C PRO A 997 8.56 18.58 -25.85
N LEU A 998 9.80 18.08 -25.77
CA LEU A 998 10.90 18.56 -26.59
C LEU A 998 10.67 18.22 -28.07
N ARG A 999 10.74 19.25 -28.93
CA ARG A 999 10.49 19.11 -30.38
C ARG A 999 11.59 19.76 -31.19
N GLY A 1000 11.98 19.07 -32.26
CA GLY A 1000 13.01 19.49 -33.20
C GLY A 1000 12.90 20.90 -33.78
N ARG A 1001 11.66 21.31 -34.08
CA ARG A 1001 11.30 22.64 -34.59
C ARG A 1001 11.51 23.81 -33.62
N HIS A 1002 11.86 23.54 -32.36
CA HIS A 1002 12.13 24.56 -31.36
C HIS A 1002 13.62 24.68 -31.08
N GLN A 1003 14.04 25.83 -30.54
CA GLN A 1003 15.42 26.06 -30.12
C GLN A 1003 15.51 26.05 -28.60
N TYR A 1004 16.39 25.22 -28.06
CA TYR A 1004 16.60 25.09 -26.61
C TYR A 1004 18.03 25.44 -26.22
N ALA A 1005 18.20 25.92 -24.99
CA ALA A 1005 19.51 26.09 -24.37
C ALA A 1005 19.55 25.45 -22.98
N LEU A 1006 20.66 24.78 -22.69
CA LEU A 1006 20.99 24.24 -21.38
C LEU A 1006 22.26 24.92 -20.89
N ARG A 1007 22.18 25.62 -19.76
CA ARG A 1007 23.31 26.40 -19.22
C ARG A 1007 23.73 25.91 -17.84
N PHE A 1008 24.92 25.32 -17.75
CA PHE A 1008 25.56 25.03 -16.47
C PHE A 1008 26.32 26.26 -15.98
N PRO A 1009 26.04 26.76 -14.75
CA PRO A 1009 26.83 27.84 -14.17
C PRO A 1009 28.22 27.33 -13.76
N PRO A 1010 29.23 28.21 -13.62
CA PRO A 1010 30.60 27.82 -13.27
C PRO A 1010 30.70 26.98 -11.98
N THR A 1011 29.79 27.22 -11.04
CA THR A 1011 29.76 26.58 -9.72
C THR A 1011 28.88 25.32 -9.65
N ALA A 1012 28.20 24.93 -10.73
CA ALA A 1012 27.31 23.76 -10.75
C ALA A 1012 27.45 22.96 -12.05
N LEU A 1013 28.69 22.70 -12.46
CA LEU A 1013 28.98 21.62 -13.41
C LEU A 1013 28.76 20.26 -12.72
N PRO A 1014 28.38 19.19 -13.47
CA PRO A 1014 28.17 17.88 -12.87
C PRO A 1014 29.42 17.36 -12.14
N ASP A 1015 29.23 16.91 -10.90
CA ASP A 1015 30.28 16.36 -10.04
C ASP A 1015 30.35 14.83 -10.20
N VAL A 1016 31.42 14.35 -10.83
CA VAL A 1016 31.57 12.95 -11.22
C VAL A 1016 33.00 12.47 -10.99
N GLY A 1017 33.15 11.21 -10.57
CA GLY A 1017 34.43 10.53 -10.39
C GLY A 1017 35.09 10.08 -11.69
N ALA A 1018 34.34 10.01 -12.80
CA ALA A 1018 34.85 9.63 -14.11
C ALA A 1018 34.64 10.71 -15.18
N PHE A 1019 33.43 10.85 -15.72
CA PHE A 1019 33.08 11.83 -16.76
C PHE A 1019 31.55 11.94 -16.89
N TRP A 1020 31.06 12.93 -17.63
CA TRP A 1020 29.63 13.09 -17.92
C TRP A 1020 29.35 13.39 -19.39
N SER A 1021 28.18 13.00 -19.88
CA SER A 1021 27.76 13.29 -21.26
C SER A 1021 26.26 13.49 -21.38
N ILE A 1022 25.83 14.36 -22.28
CA ILE A 1022 24.44 14.55 -22.69
C ILE A 1022 24.31 14.00 -24.10
N THR A 1023 23.43 13.01 -24.28
CA THR A 1023 23.15 12.41 -25.59
C THR A 1023 21.70 12.66 -25.97
N LEU A 1024 21.45 12.88 -27.26
CA LEU A 1024 20.11 13.14 -27.80
C LEU A 1024 19.63 11.92 -28.60
N TYR A 1025 18.37 11.54 -28.36
CA TYR A 1025 17.71 10.42 -29.05
C TYR A 1025 16.39 10.85 -29.67
N GLY A 1026 16.05 10.22 -30.80
CA GLY A 1026 14.71 10.34 -31.38
C GLY A 1026 13.68 9.71 -30.44
N ARG A 1027 12.57 10.40 -30.18
CA ARG A 1027 11.55 9.92 -29.25
C ARG A 1027 10.81 8.69 -29.78
N SER A 1028 10.58 8.64 -31.09
CA SER A 1028 9.83 7.58 -31.76
C SER A 1028 10.53 6.22 -31.73
N ASN A 1029 11.86 6.19 -31.79
CA ASN A 1029 12.66 4.98 -31.95
C ASN A 1029 13.72 4.75 -30.86
N CYS A 1030 13.98 5.74 -30.00
CA CYS A 1030 15.05 5.72 -29.00
C CYS A 1030 16.45 5.49 -29.60
N LEU A 1031 16.69 5.91 -30.84
CA LEU A 1031 17.98 5.77 -31.53
C LEU A 1031 18.71 7.10 -31.63
N LEU A 1032 20.02 7.05 -31.88
CA LEU A 1032 20.83 8.24 -32.16
C LEU A 1032 20.31 8.94 -33.41
N VAL A 1033 20.24 10.26 -33.37
CA VAL A 1033 19.76 11.07 -34.48
C VAL A 1033 20.91 11.38 -35.44
N ASP A 1034 20.69 11.08 -36.73
CA ASP A 1034 21.63 11.44 -37.79
C ASP A 1034 21.73 12.96 -37.94
N ASN A 1035 22.96 13.47 -38.10
CA ASN A 1035 23.18 14.90 -38.15
C ASN A 1035 24.44 15.31 -38.93
N PRO A 1036 24.48 16.55 -39.46
CA PRO A 1036 25.50 16.98 -40.42
C PRO A 1036 26.95 16.98 -39.90
N ILE A 1037 27.13 17.03 -38.58
CA ILE A 1037 28.45 17.12 -37.94
C ILE A 1037 28.85 15.83 -37.22
N GLY A 1038 28.03 14.78 -37.29
CA GLY A 1038 28.29 13.49 -36.64
C GLY A 1038 28.42 13.56 -35.12
N ARG A 1039 27.82 14.57 -34.47
CA ARG A 1039 27.88 14.76 -33.02
C ARG A 1039 26.56 14.32 -32.40
N HIS A 1040 26.60 13.21 -31.66
CA HIS A 1040 25.40 12.67 -31.01
C HIS A 1040 25.40 12.89 -29.49
N SER A 1041 26.56 13.20 -28.92
CA SER A 1041 26.75 13.49 -27.50
C SER A 1041 27.66 14.70 -27.29
N ILE A 1042 27.50 15.35 -26.13
CA ILE A 1042 28.35 16.46 -25.67
C ILE A 1042 28.62 16.32 -24.17
N GLY A 1043 29.85 16.53 -23.72
CA GLY A 1043 30.26 16.26 -22.34
C GLY A 1043 31.55 16.97 -21.97
N ASP A 1044 32.01 16.83 -20.73
CA ASP A 1044 33.28 17.40 -20.23
C ASP A 1044 34.51 17.08 -21.08
N ARG A 1045 34.48 15.95 -21.79
CA ARG A 1045 35.56 15.50 -22.67
C ARG A 1045 35.40 15.88 -24.15
N THR A 1046 34.33 16.59 -24.53
CA THR A 1046 34.14 16.97 -25.93
C THR A 1046 35.23 17.95 -26.38
N ALA A 1047 35.94 17.59 -27.44
CA ALA A 1047 37.02 18.42 -27.98
C ALA A 1047 36.46 19.75 -28.52
N GLY A 1048 37.10 20.87 -28.14
CA GLY A 1048 36.77 22.21 -28.65
C GLY A 1048 35.58 22.89 -27.98
N LEU A 1049 35.14 22.41 -26.80
CA LEU A 1049 34.16 23.14 -25.99
C LEU A 1049 34.67 24.54 -25.63
N LYS A 1050 33.78 25.53 -25.75
CA LYS A 1050 34.06 26.91 -25.36
C LYS A 1050 33.25 27.28 -24.12
N PRO A 1051 33.90 27.66 -23.01
CA PRO A 1051 33.19 28.20 -21.86
C PRO A 1051 32.57 29.56 -22.19
N ASP A 1052 31.50 29.90 -21.49
CA ASP A 1052 30.93 31.24 -21.46
C ASP A 1052 31.93 32.22 -20.82
N GLU A 1053 31.73 33.53 -21.00
CA GLU A 1053 32.63 34.56 -20.45
C GLU A 1053 32.80 34.50 -18.92
N ASP A 1054 31.77 34.02 -18.21
CA ASP A 1054 31.80 33.85 -16.75
C ASP A 1054 32.37 32.50 -16.29
N GLY A 1055 32.81 31.65 -17.22
CA GLY A 1055 33.30 30.30 -16.96
C GLY A 1055 32.22 29.22 -16.93
N GLY A 1056 30.96 29.56 -17.25
CA GLY A 1056 29.86 28.59 -17.38
C GLY A 1056 29.95 27.80 -18.69
N LEU A 1057 29.00 26.89 -18.90
CA LEU A 1057 28.88 26.11 -20.14
C LEU A 1057 27.45 26.15 -20.67
N THR A 1058 27.22 26.87 -21.75
CA THR A 1058 25.95 26.86 -22.48
C THR A 1058 26.00 25.89 -23.66
N ILE A 1059 25.00 25.01 -23.75
CA ILE A 1059 24.79 24.04 -24.84
C ILE A 1059 23.51 24.42 -25.58
N SER A 1060 23.62 24.67 -26.88
CA SER A 1060 22.51 24.90 -27.80
C SER A 1060 21.99 23.56 -28.35
N ILE A 1061 20.67 23.35 -28.27
CA ILE A 1061 20.00 22.12 -28.72
C ILE A 1061 18.92 22.53 -29.71
N GLN A 1062 19.19 22.32 -30.99
CA GLN A 1062 18.35 22.79 -32.11
C GLN A 1062 18.76 22.10 -33.41
N ALA A 1063 17.86 22.09 -34.40
CA ALA A 1063 18.11 21.49 -35.72
C ALA A 1063 19.09 22.30 -36.59
N ASP A 1064 19.01 23.63 -36.54
CA ASP A 1064 19.87 24.52 -37.35
C ASP A 1064 21.20 24.84 -36.66
N ASP A 1065 22.26 25.04 -37.45
CA ASP A 1065 23.57 25.45 -36.93
C ASP A 1065 23.49 26.83 -36.24
N PRO A 1066 23.78 26.94 -34.92
CA PRO A 1066 23.75 28.20 -34.18
C PRO A 1066 24.89 29.17 -34.54
N GLY A 1067 25.80 28.79 -35.43
CA GLY A 1067 26.93 29.59 -35.88
C GLY A 1067 28.24 29.30 -35.12
N PRO A 1068 29.35 29.95 -35.53
CA PRO A 1068 30.69 29.60 -35.06
C PRO A 1068 30.86 29.87 -33.56
N GLY A 1069 31.51 28.93 -32.87
CA GLY A 1069 31.89 29.07 -31.46
C GLY A 1069 30.79 28.76 -30.44
N ARG A 1070 29.66 28.19 -30.87
CA ARG A 1070 28.61 27.68 -29.99
C ARG A 1070 28.78 26.18 -29.72
N ASN A 1071 28.58 25.76 -28.47
CA ASN A 1071 28.53 24.34 -28.13
C ASN A 1071 27.17 23.81 -28.59
N TRP A 1072 27.14 23.01 -29.66
CA TRP A 1072 25.90 22.62 -30.33
C TRP A 1072 25.69 21.10 -30.31
N LEU A 1073 24.48 20.68 -29.91
CA LEU A 1073 23.95 19.33 -30.04
C LEU A 1073 22.79 19.33 -31.06
N PRO A 1074 22.98 18.78 -32.27
CA PRO A 1074 21.96 18.81 -33.31
C PRO A 1074 20.71 17.99 -32.96
N ALA A 1075 19.54 18.62 -33.02
CA ALA A 1075 18.23 17.99 -32.85
C ALA A 1075 17.62 17.59 -34.23
N PRO A 1076 16.71 16.60 -34.31
CA PRO A 1076 15.98 16.32 -35.55
C PRO A 1076 15.11 17.53 -35.93
N ALA A 1077 14.78 17.75 -37.21
CA ALA A 1077 13.93 18.88 -37.61
C ALA A 1077 12.44 18.61 -37.36
N ASP A 1078 11.95 17.43 -37.75
CA ASP A 1078 10.51 17.10 -37.84
C ASP A 1078 10.02 16.06 -36.82
N ASP A 1079 10.85 15.67 -35.84
CA ASP A 1079 10.48 14.66 -34.81
C ASP A 1079 10.68 15.18 -33.37
N GLY A 1080 10.01 14.54 -32.42
CA GLY A 1080 10.27 14.70 -31.01
C GLY A 1080 11.59 14.05 -30.62
N PHE A 1081 12.26 14.60 -29.61
CA PHE A 1081 13.49 14.03 -29.07
C PHE A 1081 13.48 14.03 -27.55
N TYR A 1082 14.42 13.33 -26.95
CA TYR A 1082 14.71 13.45 -25.52
C TYR A 1082 16.21 13.47 -25.28
N LEU A 1083 16.60 14.02 -24.14
CA LEU A 1083 17.98 14.11 -23.70
C LEU A 1083 18.25 13.08 -22.61
N THR A 1084 19.46 12.53 -22.59
CA THR A 1084 19.96 11.73 -21.47
C THR A 1084 21.30 12.29 -21.02
N LEU A 1085 21.33 12.88 -19.83
CA LEU A 1085 22.53 13.23 -19.09
C LEU A 1085 23.00 12.00 -18.31
N ARG A 1086 24.19 11.51 -18.65
CA ARG A 1086 24.86 10.39 -18.02
C ARG A 1086 25.96 10.90 -17.10
N LEU A 1087 25.93 10.47 -15.85
CA LEU A 1087 26.94 10.77 -14.84
C LEU A 1087 27.63 9.46 -14.47
N TYR A 1088 28.90 9.29 -14.84
CA TYR A 1088 29.65 8.09 -14.51
C TYR A 1088 30.40 8.28 -13.19
N GLN A 1089 30.13 7.41 -12.22
CA GLN A 1089 30.55 7.53 -10.82
C GLN A 1089 30.07 8.86 -10.22
N PRO A 1090 28.74 9.09 -10.14
CA PRO A 1090 28.19 10.36 -9.67
C PRO A 1090 28.63 10.69 -8.24
N GLY A 1091 28.90 11.97 -7.98
CA GLY A 1091 29.22 12.47 -6.65
C GLY A 1091 28.04 12.40 -5.67
N PRO A 1092 28.29 12.59 -4.35
CA PRO A 1092 27.26 12.45 -3.32
C PRO A 1092 26.02 13.33 -3.55
N ALA A 1093 26.22 14.57 -4.01
CA ALA A 1093 25.13 15.52 -4.23
C ALA A 1093 24.13 15.07 -5.31
N HIS A 1094 24.57 14.25 -6.27
CA HIS A 1094 23.68 13.67 -7.26
C HIS A 1094 22.91 12.48 -6.69
N LEU A 1095 23.57 11.62 -5.91
CA LEU A 1095 22.98 10.42 -5.32
C LEU A 1095 21.98 10.71 -4.20
N ASP A 1096 22.15 11.82 -3.48
CA ASP A 1096 21.22 12.28 -2.44
C ASP A 1096 20.14 13.25 -2.96
N GLY A 1097 20.18 13.61 -4.24
CA GLY A 1097 19.20 14.49 -4.89
C GLY A 1097 19.36 15.98 -4.58
N SER A 1098 20.46 16.40 -3.93
CA SER A 1098 20.70 17.82 -3.61
C SER A 1098 21.27 18.65 -4.77
N PHE A 1099 21.79 18.01 -5.81
CA PHE A 1099 22.30 18.70 -7.00
C PHE A 1099 21.17 19.31 -7.84
N GLN A 1100 21.25 20.62 -8.11
CA GLN A 1100 20.27 21.34 -8.92
C GLN A 1100 20.65 21.31 -10.40
N TYR A 1101 19.90 20.56 -11.20
CA TYR A 1101 20.12 20.48 -12.64
C TYR A 1101 19.59 21.75 -13.34
N PRO A 1102 20.37 22.33 -14.27
CA PRO A 1102 19.92 23.52 -14.98
C PRO A 1102 18.76 23.17 -15.91
N ALA A 1103 17.80 24.09 -16.02
CA ALA A 1103 16.61 23.88 -16.82
C ALA A 1103 16.90 23.79 -18.33
N VAL A 1104 16.16 22.93 -19.04
CA VAL A 1104 16.11 22.91 -20.51
C VAL A 1104 15.19 24.05 -20.95
N ARG A 1105 15.80 25.19 -21.32
CA ARG A 1105 15.04 26.43 -21.60
C ARG A 1105 14.69 26.55 -23.07
N LEU A 1106 13.42 26.84 -23.34
CA LEU A 1106 12.94 27.22 -24.66
C LEU A 1106 13.40 28.65 -25.00
N ILE A 1107 14.16 28.80 -26.08
CA ILE A 1107 14.72 30.09 -26.53
C ILE A 1107 13.86 30.71 -27.64
N LYS A 1108 13.34 29.89 -28.56
CA LYS A 1108 12.54 30.37 -29.68
C LYS A 1108 11.57 29.30 -30.17
N THR A 1109 10.32 29.69 -30.39
CA THR A 1109 9.30 28.95 -31.16
C THR A 1109 9.16 29.59 -32.54
N GLU A 1110 8.80 28.83 -33.56
CA GLU A 1110 8.44 29.43 -34.85
C GLU A 1110 7.23 30.38 -34.70
N ALA A 1111 7.25 31.50 -35.42
CA ALA A 1111 6.09 32.36 -35.56
C ALA A 1111 5.03 31.62 -36.39
N ALA A 1112 3.77 31.64 -35.95
CA ALA A 1112 2.66 31.10 -36.73
C ALA A 1112 2.68 31.74 -38.12
N CYS A 1113 2.81 30.93 -39.18
CA CYS A 1113 2.46 31.36 -40.52
C CYS A 1113 0.98 31.73 -40.52
N ASP A 1114 0.69 33.03 -40.62
CA ASP A 1114 -0.59 33.55 -41.08
C ASP A 1114 -0.89 32.96 -42.45
N VAL A 1115 -1.72 31.92 -42.49
CA VAL A 1115 -2.44 31.55 -43.71
C VAL A 1115 -3.66 32.46 -43.77
N GLU A 1116 -3.47 33.66 -44.34
CA GLU A 1116 -4.56 34.48 -44.83
C GLU A 1116 -5.37 33.67 -45.84
N PHE A 1117 -6.62 33.36 -45.49
CA PHE A 1117 -7.63 32.98 -46.47
C PHE A 1117 -7.96 34.21 -47.33
N ASN A 1118 -7.61 34.16 -48.61
CA ASN A 1118 -8.32 34.83 -49.70
C ASN A 1118 -8.85 33.77 -50.67
#